data_AF-A0A1V2TGX8-F1
#
_entry.id   AF-A0A1V2TGX8-F1
#
_cell.length_a   1.000
_cell.length_b   1.000
_cell.length_c   1.000
_cell.angle_alpha   90.00
_cell.angle_beta   90.00
_cell.angle_gamma   90.00
#
_symmetry.space_group_name_H-M   'P 1'
#
loop_
_entity.id
_entity.type
_entity.pdbx_description
1 polymer ?
#
loop_
_entity_poly.entity_id
_entity_poly.type
_entity_poly.pdbx_seq_one_letter_code
_entity_poly.pdbx_strand_id
1 'polypeptide(L)'
;MKVVVLGAGIGGLTTAAALRRAGFGVELYEAAPELRAQGFGLSVQANGINALRTLGLGIDEELLERGGRVETFQFRRPDGTLIRELPVHELDARLGAPAVALHRADLHDVLLHAIDDTQTFVGAQATGFTDDGDRVRVRFADGREAEGDLLVGADGIHSVVRAQLHGRSEPRPGNFVCWLACVPFQHPHVPRGASTHYWGTGMRFGIHDIGHGRVYWWGTMTLPAEQAAAWDGSKADLLRLYAGWAPEVRACIEQTDWDDVLAVPAQDRPPLAELGRGRVTLLGDAAHPMLPSLGQGANSAIEDAVVLAHTLTNSLDPVAGLRRYEQLRADRNAMFVNGSLNLGKVEQTVNDKLVAVREAYFRRAPESFFLQNLAKPMGFPPLHGPTAELPRALSPMERWHWIADQLAPLHILSRVRVHGPITVEQLRTGLDEVQRRHPLLRVAVAANADGTAPEFVPVQRQIPLRVVAAADPDAWLDEVDEVELREPFDWRAGPLARAVLISDPSGQVNDLIVTLHYAIADGESAMTVAAQVLEAAAGEAAPLPPSPVRPGPEQLFPAKFRGASGTGRLVGSLLRDQKTQLRHRPRRLEPTRIAPPSQRRSRVVHRTLTGDQLDALLTGCRARGVELQSALSAALLVGAAREAGTTGASWFTVGSSVNFRSHLGGVISDAEVGTYQGMIATPAQYAPWASLWQLAAEIDREYADRMRRRDHLSALNLLQAAAPKSVGTSASTVQVMDTRGPGHLCMTYLGQYGFPDKVGAWRLSEAQFVSGMSVSGFIMATANASHDQLSFNVGYVEPAVSRERAQRLADESIQALLSAC
;
A
#
# COMPACT_ATOMS: atom_id res chain seq x y z
N MET A 1 4.99 24.24 8.98
CA MET A 1 3.80 23.73 9.70
C MET A 1 4.16 23.52 11.14
N LYS A 2 3.30 23.98 12.05
CA LYS A 2 3.50 24.00 13.50
C LYS A 2 2.60 22.96 14.18
N VAL A 3 3.19 22.08 14.99
CA VAL A 3 2.48 21.07 15.78
C VAL A 3 2.59 21.40 17.26
N VAL A 4 1.45 21.52 17.92
CA VAL A 4 1.37 21.68 19.38
C VAL A 4 1.29 20.28 19.99
N VAL A 5 2.21 19.96 20.89
CA VAL A 5 2.26 18.68 21.61
C VAL A 5 2.00 18.94 23.09
N LEU A 6 0.98 18.28 23.65
CA LEU A 6 0.64 18.39 25.07
C LEU A 6 1.17 17.17 25.83
N GLY A 7 2.02 17.41 26.82
CA GLY A 7 2.68 16.41 27.68
C GLY A 7 4.12 16.13 27.26
N ALA A 8 5.08 16.32 28.17
CA ALA A 8 6.51 16.04 28.00
C ALA A 8 6.92 14.70 28.64
N GLY A 9 6.03 13.71 28.60
CA GLY A 9 6.36 12.32 28.88
C GLY A 9 7.11 11.66 27.71
N ILE A 10 7.41 10.36 27.83
CA ILE A 10 8.14 9.58 26.80
C ILE A 10 7.50 9.77 25.41
N GLY A 11 6.19 9.63 25.28
CA GLY A 11 5.49 9.77 24.01
C GLY A 11 5.59 11.18 23.42
N GLY A 12 5.41 12.22 24.24
CA GLY A 12 5.46 13.60 23.78
C GLY A 12 6.87 14.06 23.40
N LEU A 13 7.89 13.71 24.20
CA LEU A 13 9.29 14.00 23.86
C LEU A 13 9.73 13.25 22.59
N THR A 14 9.37 11.97 22.46
CA THR A 14 9.67 11.22 21.23
C THR A 14 8.97 11.84 20.02
N THR A 15 7.73 12.32 20.19
CA THR A 15 6.97 13.01 19.13
C THR A 15 7.65 14.30 18.73
N ALA A 16 8.07 15.10 19.71
CA ALA A 16 8.80 16.34 19.45
C ALA A 16 10.12 16.07 18.69
N ALA A 17 10.91 15.08 19.13
CA ALA A 17 12.15 14.71 18.47
C ALA A 17 11.92 14.22 17.03
N ALA A 18 10.94 13.34 16.83
CA ALA A 18 10.62 12.78 15.53
C ALA A 18 10.08 13.83 14.54
N LEU A 19 9.18 14.71 14.99
CA LEU A 19 8.62 15.78 14.16
C LEU A 19 9.64 16.86 13.85
N ARG A 20 10.48 17.25 14.82
CA ARG A 20 11.59 18.18 14.58
C ARG A 20 12.55 17.61 13.54
N ARG A 21 12.95 16.35 13.68
CA ARG A 21 13.81 15.65 12.71
C ARG A 21 13.21 15.64 11.30
N ALA A 22 11.89 15.57 11.20
CA ALA A 22 11.14 15.65 9.95
C ALA A 22 10.91 17.09 9.43
N GLY A 23 11.42 18.12 10.11
CA GLY A 23 11.35 19.52 9.67
C GLY A 23 10.08 20.28 10.08
N PHE A 24 9.26 19.73 11.00
CA PHE A 24 8.11 20.43 11.55
C PHE A 24 8.52 21.41 12.66
N GLY A 25 7.82 22.54 12.77
CA GLY A 25 7.90 23.39 13.95
C GLY A 25 7.12 22.75 15.10
N VAL A 26 7.73 22.59 16.27
CA VAL A 26 7.10 21.93 17.41
C VAL A 26 7.12 22.86 18.61
N GLU A 27 5.97 22.96 19.28
CA GLU A 27 5.87 23.52 20.63
C GLU A 27 5.37 22.43 21.59
N LEU A 28 6.13 22.19 22.64
CA LEU A 28 5.84 21.18 23.66
C LEU A 28 5.38 21.86 24.95
N TYR A 29 4.24 21.44 25.49
CA TYR A 29 3.68 22.00 26.71
C TYR A 29 3.56 20.93 27.79
N GLU A 30 4.12 21.18 28.97
CA GLU A 30 4.08 20.28 30.12
C GLU A 30 3.37 20.95 31.29
N ALA A 31 2.49 20.20 31.96
CA ALA A 31 1.73 20.70 33.11
C ALA A 31 2.60 20.86 34.35
N ALA A 32 3.57 19.97 34.56
CA ALA A 32 4.52 20.08 35.66
C ALA A 32 5.40 21.34 35.55
N PRO A 33 5.81 21.94 36.68
CA PRO A 33 6.69 23.11 36.67
C PRO A 33 8.13 22.80 36.22
N GLU A 34 8.50 21.52 36.19
CA GLU A 34 9.83 21.04 35.80
C GLU A 34 9.70 19.76 34.96
N LEU A 35 10.62 19.59 34.00
CA LEU A 35 10.71 18.39 33.17
C LEU A 35 11.45 17.31 33.97
N ARG A 36 10.70 16.43 34.63
CA ARG A 36 11.25 15.33 35.43
C ARG A 36 10.49 14.04 35.23
N ALA A 37 11.22 12.93 35.20
CA ALA A 37 10.63 11.59 35.23
C ALA A 37 10.36 11.12 36.67
N GLN A 38 9.45 10.15 36.81
CA GLN A 38 9.29 9.41 38.07
C GLN A 38 10.46 8.42 38.27
N GLY A 39 10.86 8.21 39.53
CA GLY A 39 12.09 7.51 39.94
C GLY A 39 12.09 5.97 39.88
N PHE A 40 11.43 5.37 38.88
CA PHE A 40 11.43 3.91 38.71
C PHE A 40 11.93 3.50 37.31
N GLY A 41 12.19 2.21 37.12
CA GLY A 41 12.73 1.67 35.88
C GLY A 41 11.69 1.20 34.87
N LEU A 42 12.12 0.99 33.64
CA LEU A 42 11.32 0.38 32.58
C LEU A 42 12.21 -0.41 31.63
N SER A 43 11.58 -1.13 30.71
CA SER A 43 12.28 -1.79 29.59
C SER A 43 11.81 -1.22 28.26
N VAL A 44 12.76 -0.70 27.47
CA VAL A 44 12.58 -0.42 26.05
C VAL A 44 12.88 -1.70 25.30
N GLN A 45 11.85 -2.32 24.76
CA GLN A 45 11.93 -3.60 24.06
C GLN A 45 12.36 -3.39 22.61
N ALA A 46 12.65 -4.48 21.90
CA ALA A 46 13.17 -4.45 20.53
C ALA A 46 12.35 -3.58 19.57
N ASN A 47 11.01 -3.55 19.72
CA ASN A 47 10.15 -2.70 18.90
C ASN A 47 10.38 -1.21 19.17
N GLY A 48 10.51 -0.79 20.43
CA GLY A 48 10.82 0.59 20.80
C GLY A 48 12.22 1.00 20.30
N ILE A 49 13.22 0.13 20.50
CA ILE A 49 14.59 0.37 20.02
C ILE A 49 14.63 0.51 18.49
N ASN A 50 14.00 -0.42 17.77
CA ASN A 50 13.94 -0.37 16.31
C ASN A 50 13.21 0.88 15.80
N ALA A 51 12.13 1.30 16.47
CA ALA A 51 11.41 2.52 16.13
C ALA A 51 12.31 3.76 16.30
N LEU A 52 13.01 3.89 17.44
CA LEU A 52 13.94 4.98 17.70
C LEU A 52 15.09 5.03 16.69
N ARG A 53 15.64 3.86 16.34
CA ARG A 53 16.71 3.75 15.34
C ARG A 53 16.32 4.37 13.99
N THR A 54 15.04 4.29 13.60
CA THR A 54 14.58 4.88 12.34
C THR A 54 14.67 6.41 12.28
N LEU A 55 14.75 7.09 13.43
CA LEU A 55 14.91 8.54 13.50
C LEU A 55 16.34 8.98 13.13
N GLY A 56 17.32 8.07 13.27
CA GLY A 56 18.73 8.35 13.01
C GLY A 56 19.27 9.49 13.88
N LEU A 57 18.87 9.51 15.15
CA LEU A 57 19.26 10.52 16.15
C LEU A 57 20.22 9.96 17.22
N GLY A 58 20.65 8.70 17.10
CA GLY A 58 21.55 8.05 18.08
C GLY A 58 20.89 7.67 19.41
N ILE A 59 19.57 7.87 19.55
CA ILE A 59 18.84 7.57 20.80
C ILE A 59 19.01 6.10 21.20
N ASP A 60 18.90 5.16 20.26
CA ASP A 60 19.03 3.73 20.58
C ASP A 60 20.43 3.35 21.08
N GLU A 61 21.47 3.99 20.57
CA GLU A 61 22.86 3.81 21.02
C GLU A 61 23.05 4.38 22.43
N GLU A 62 22.57 5.58 22.70
CA GLU A 62 22.68 6.21 24.01
C GLU A 62 21.90 5.44 25.10
N LEU A 63 20.75 4.85 24.75
CA LEU A 63 20.02 3.96 25.66
C LEU A 63 20.83 2.71 26.00
N LEU A 64 21.55 2.12 25.05
CA LEU A 64 22.41 0.96 25.29
C LEU A 64 23.60 1.28 26.21
N GLU A 65 24.10 2.51 26.18
CA GLU A 65 25.18 2.98 27.05
C GLU A 65 24.70 3.26 28.49
N ARG A 66 23.53 3.89 28.62
CA ARG A 66 22.96 4.27 29.92
C ARG A 66 22.23 3.13 30.63
N GLY A 67 21.69 2.17 29.88
CA GLY A 67 20.90 1.06 30.41
C GLY A 67 21.65 -0.26 30.55
N GLY A 68 20.96 -1.25 31.10
CA GLY A 68 21.34 -2.66 31.10
C GLY A 68 20.71 -3.39 29.93
N ARG A 69 21.54 -3.91 29.02
CA ARG A 69 21.09 -4.87 28.01
C ARG A 69 20.54 -6.12 28.73
N VAL A 70 19.33 -6.53 28.37
CA VAL A 70 18.75 -7.78 28.87
C VAL A 70 19.44 -8.95 28.15
N GLU A 71 20.14 -9.78 28.90
CA GLU A 71 20.84 -10.98 28.40
C GLU A 71 20.08 -12.26 28.75
N THR A 72 19.38 -12.27 29.89
CA THR A 72 18.57 -13.42 30.34
C THR A 72 17.21 -12.95 30.82
N PHE A 73 16.16 -13.71 30.50
CA PHE A 73 14.81 -13.46 31.00
C PHE A 73 14.21 -14.75 31.54
N GLN A 74 13.95 -14.78 32.86
CA GLN A 74 13.48 -15.97 33.56
C GLN A 74 12.13 -15.75 34.26
N PHE A 75 11.29 -16.78 34.23
CA PHE A 75 10.14 -16.93 35.12
C PHE A 75 10.49 -17.94 36.21
N ARG A 76 10.26 -17.57 37.47
CA ARG A 76 10.53 -18.37 38.66
C ARG A 76 9.30 -18.43 39.56
N ARG A 77 9.25 -19.46 40.40
CA ARG A 77 8.32 -19.54 41.53
C ARG A 77 8.75 -18.62 42.67
N PRO A 78 7.88 -18.35 43.65
CA PRO A 78 8.24 -17.56 44.82
C PRO A 78 9.49 -18.08 45.54
N ASP A 79 9.67 -19.39 45.64
CA ASP A 79 10.84 -20.04 46.27
C ASP A 79 12.14 -19.98 45.43
N GLY A 80 12.10 -19.36 44.26
CA GLY A 80 13.24 -19.26 43.33
C GLY A 80 13.36 -20.41 42.33
N THR A 81 12.49 -21.43 42.38
CA THR A 81 12.52 -22.54 41.42
C THR A 81 12.25 -22.04 40.00
N LEU A 82 13.10 -22.39 39.03
CA LEU A 82 12.92 -22.00 37.63
C LEU A 82 11.66 -22.63 37.03
N ILE A 83 10.80 -21.80 36.45
CA ILE A 83 9.65 -22.22 35.64
C ILE A 83 10.09 -22.32 34.17
N ARG A 84 10.70 -21.24 33.66
CA ARG A 84 11.13 -21.14 32.26
C ARG A 84 12.17 -20.04 32.09
N GLU A 85 13.13 -20.26 31.20
CA GLU A 85 13.97 -19.20 30.63
C GLU A 85 13.53 -18.94 29.19
N LEU A 86 13.49 -17.66 28.79
CA LEU A 86 13.17 -17.25 27.43
C LEU A 86 14.44 -17.17 26.57
N PRO A 87 14.36 -17.49 25.27
CA PRO A 87 15.51 -17.42 24.35
C PRO A 87 15.79 -15.98 23.91
N VAL A 88 16.32 -15.16 24.81
CA VAL A 88 16.56 -13.73 24.58
C VAL A 88 17.47 -13.49 23.37
N HIS A 89 18.59 -14.20 23.26
CA HIS A 89 19.51 -14.02 22.13
C HIS A 89 18.90 -14.36 20.76
N GLU A 90 18.05 -15.40 20.68
CA GLU A 90 17.35 -15.75 19.43
C GLU A 90 16.26 -14.72 19.08
N LEU A 91 15.58 -14.18 20.10
CA LEU A 91 14.64 -13.08 19.93
C LEU A 91 15.34 -11.83 19.42
N ASP A 92 16.46 -11.44 20.03
CA ASP A 92 17.27 -10.29 19.62
C ASP A 92 17.71 -10.44 18.16
N ALA A 93 18.26 -11.61 17.78
CA ALA A 93 18.70 -11.88 16.42
C ALA A 93 17.56 -11.80 15.41
N ARG A 94 16.38 -12.31 15.77
CA ARG A 94 15.19 -12.28 14.92
C ARG A 94 14.59 -10.87 14.79
N LEU A 95 14.64 -10.08 15.85
CA LEU A 95 14.02 -8.76 15.92
C LEU A 95 14.97 -7.63 15.54
N GLY A 96 16.28 -7.89 15.44
CA GLY A 96 17.27 -6.91 15.02
C GLY A 96 17.64 -5.87 16.09
N ALA A 97 17.20 -6.05 17.33
CA ALA A 97 17.53 -5.18 18.45
C ALA A 97 17.39 -5.91 19.79
N PRO A 98 18.26 -5.63 20.78
CA PRO A 98 18.09 -6.11 22.13
C PRO A 98 17.03 -5.31 22.90
N ALA A 99 16.51 -5.89 23.97
CA ALA A 99 15.79 -5.11 24.99
C ALA A 99 16.77 -4.44 25.94
N VAL A 100 16.46 -3.20 26.34
CA VAL A 100 17.26 -2.40 27.28
C VAL A 100 16.40 -2.06 28.48
N ALA A 101 16.84 -2.44 29.68
CA ALA A 101 16.24 -2.03 30.93
C ALA A 101 17.01 -0.83 31.49
N LEU A 102 16.32 0.22 31.90
CA LEU A 102 16.96 1.45 32.37
C LEU A 102 16.08 2.21 33.35
N HIS A 103 16.68 3.17 34.05
CA HIS A 103 15.93 4.12 34.86
C HIS A 103 15.09 5.03 33.95
N ARG A 104 13.83 5.29 34.31
CA ARG A 104 12.95 6.12 33.47
C ARG A 104 13.49 7.55 33.28
N ALA A 105 14.20 8.08 34.27
CA ALA A 105 14.89 9.37 34.12
C ALA A 105 16.00 9.33 33.07
N ASP A 106 16.74 8.23 32.94
CA ASP A 106 17.77 8.12 31.91
C ASP A 106 17.14 8.15 30.50
N LEU A 107 16.02 7.44 30.27
CA LEU A 107 15.29 7.54 29.00
C LEU A 107 14.78 8.96 28.75
N HIS A 108 14.23 9.60 29.79
CA HIS A 108 13.68 10.95 29.69
C HIS A 108 14.78 11.95 29.33
N ASP A 109 15.94 11.88 29.97
CA ASP A 109 17.11 12.70 29.67
C ASP A 109 17.57 12.49 28.23
N VAL A 110 17.73 11.25 27.76
CA VAL A 110 18.12 10.99 26.36
C VAL A 110 17.12 11.64 25.38
N LEU A 111 15.83 11.54 25.66
CA LEU A 111 14.80 12.16 24.82
C LEU A 111 14.82 13.70 24.92
N LEU A 112 15.14 14.27 26.09
CA LEU A 112 15.36 15.71 26.25
C LEU A 112 16.55 16.20 25.41
N HIS A 113 17.67 15.46 25.40
CA HIS A 113 18.79 15.77 24.53
C HIS A 113 18.39 15.69 23.05
N ALA A 114 17.53 14.74 22.67
CA ALA A 114 17.08 14.56 21.29
C ALA A 114 16.14 15.68 20.77
N ILE A 115 15.39 16.35 21.66
CA ILE A 115 14.54 17.49 21.26
C ILE A 115 15.32 18.79 21.13
N ASP A 116 16.53 18.89 21.70
CA ASP A 116 17.44 20.04 21.57
C ASP A 116 16.71 21.38 21.89
N ASP A 117 16.92 22.44 21.12
CA ASP A 117 16.25 23.75 21.25
C ASP A 117 14.74 23.78 20.93
N THR A 118 14.02 22.66 20.99
CA THR A 118 12.55 22.65 20.80
C THR A 118 11.87 23.52 21.86
N GLN A 119 10.99 24.42 21.43
CA GLN A 119 10.27 25.32 22.33
C GLN A 119 9.42 24.51 23.31
N THR A 120 9.83 24.54 24.58
CA THR A 120 9.21 23.75 25.65
C THR A 120 8.73 24.67 26.77
N PHE A 121 7.47 24.50 27.15
CA PHE A 121 6.79 25.36 28.12
C PHE A 121 6.29 24.52 29.31
N VAL A 122 6.86 24.76 30.48
CA VAL A 122 6.46 24.12 31.75
C VAL A 122 5.35 24.90 32.45
N GLY A 123 4.73 24.29 33.47
CA GLY A 123 3.60 24.85 34.21
C GLY A 123 2.36 25.11 33.35
N ALA A 124 2.30 24.51 32.16
CA ALA A 124 1.30 24.77 31.12
C ALA A 124 0.21 23.69 31.14
N GLN A 125 -0.65 23.72 32.15
CA GLN A 125 -1.75 22.78 32.25
C GLN A 125 -2.86 23.12 31.24
N ALA A 126 -3.01 22.31 30.19
CA ALA A 126 -4.08 22.48 29.22
C ALA A 126 -5.46 22.24 29.85
N THR A 127 -6.44 23.05 29.47
CA THR A 127 -7.83 22.99 29.97
C THR A 127 -8.84 22.64 28.88
N GLY A 128 -8.46 22.81 27.62
CA GLY A 128 -9.23 22.40 26.45
C GLY A 128 -8.66 22.98 25.16
N PHE A 129 -9.26 22.63 24.04
CA PHE A 129 -8.89 23.13 22.72
C PHE A 129 -10.11 23.60 21.91
N THR A 130 -9.87 24.26 20.79
CA THR A 130 -10.87 24.55 19.74
C THR A 130 -10.22 24.29 18.38
N ASP A 131 -10.89 23.51 17.54
CA ASP A 131 -10.50 23.25 16.14
C ASP A 131 -11.53 23.96 15.24
N ASP A 132 -11.08 24.96 14.47
CA ASP A 132 -11.93 25.74 13.57
C ASP A 132 -11.90 25.23 12.11
N GLY A 133 -11.13 24.17 11.83
CA GLY A 133 -10.93 23.62 10.50
C GLY A 133 -9.64 24.08 9.82
N ASP A 134 -9.05 25.20 10.24
CA ASP A 134 -7.80 25.76 9.70
C ASP A 134 -6.65 25.74 10.71
N ARG A 135 -6.96 25.99 11.99
CA ARG A 135 -6.03 26.00 13.11
C ARG A 135 -6.64 25.32 14.32
N VAL A 136 -5.77 24.90 15.23
CA VAL A 136 -6.17 24.43 16.55
C VAL A 136 -5.57 25.35 17.61
N ARG A 137 -6.43 25.79 18.53
CA ARG A 137 -6.06 26.63 19.67
C ARG A 137 -6.24 25.88 20.97
N VAL A 138 -5.22 25.91 21.82
CA VAL A 138 -5.22 25.30 23.16
C VAL A 138 -5.26 26.40 24.21
N ARG A 139 -6.08 26.20 25.25
CA ARG A 139 -6.16 27.09 26.43
C ARG A 139 -5.49 26.43 27.63
N PHE A 140 -4.77 27.23 28.42
CA PHE A 140 -4.08 26.76 29.62
C PHE A 140 -4.66 27.39 30.89
N ALA A 141 -4.45 26.74 32.03
CA ALA A 141 -5.03 27.13 33.32
C ALA A 141 -4.52 28.50 33.83
N ASP A 142 -3.32 28.90 33.40
CA ASP A 142 -2.71 30.19 33.74
C ASP A 142 -3.08 31.33 32.77
N GLY A 143 -4.02 31.09 31.86
CA GLY A 143 -4.51 32.07 30.90
C GLY A 143 -3.69 32.14 29.61
N ARG A 144 -2.62 31.36 29.45
CA ARG A 144 -1.93 31.24 28.16
C ARG A 144 -2.86 30.63 27.10
N GLU A 145 -2.57 30.96 25.85
CA GLU A 145 -3.11 30.28 24.66
C GLU A 145 -1.96 29.88 23.73
N ALA A 146 -2.11 28.75 23.05
CA ALA A 146 -1.21 28.32 21.98
C ALA A 146 -2.03 28.02 20.73
N GLU A 147 -1.47 28.33 19.56
CA GLU A 147 -2.10 28.08 18.26
C GLU A 147 -1.14 27.29 17.36
N GLY A 148 -1.67 26.26 16.68
CA GLY A 148 -0.91 25.40 15.77
C GLY A 148 -1.72 24.95 14.55
N ASP A 149 -1.04 24.35 13.57
CA ASP A 149 -1.69 23.66 12.45
C ASP A 149 -2.32 22.34 12.88
N LEU A 150 -1.71 21.66 13.87
CA LEU A 150 -2.11 20.37 14.42
C LEU A 150 -1.91 20.33 15.94
N LEU A 151 -2.67 19.47 16.61
CA LEU A 151 -2.58 19.20 18.05
C LEU A 151 -2.40 17.69 18.30
N VAL A 152 -1.37 17.34 19.06
CA VAL A 152 -1.13 15.98 19.55
C VAL A 152 -1.37 15.96 21.07
N GLY A 153 -2.40 15.25 21.50
CA GLY A 153 -2.64 14.95 22.91
C GLY A 153 -1.78 13.77 23.36
N ALA A 154 -0.68 14.06 24.04
CA ALA A 154 0.19 13.08 24.72
C ALA A 154 0.17 13.27 26.25
N ASP A 155 -0.96 13.78 26.77
CA ASP A 155 -1.18 14.27 28.13
C ASP A 155 -1.65 13.17 29.12
N GLY A 156 -1.29 11.92 28.83
CA GLY A 156 -1.40 10.78 29.75
C GLY A 156 -2.81 10.23 29.98
N ILE A 157 -2.94 9.32 30.95
CA ILE A 157 -4.19 8.57 31.24
C ILE A 157 -5.38 9.47 31.67
N HIS A 158 -5.08 10.68 32.13
CA HIS A 158 -6.04 11.72 32.53
C HIS A 158 -6.23 12.80 31.45
N SER A 159 -5.89 12.48 30.20
CA SER A 159 -5.90 13.40 29.06
C SER A 159 -7.17 14.25 28.94
N VAL A 160 -6.96 15.56 28.88
CA VAL A 160 -7.99 16.57 28.63
C VAL A 160 -8.39 16.56 27.16
N VAL A 161 -7.44 16.33 26.25
CA VAL A 161 -7.71 16.20 24.80
C VAL A 161 -8.65 15.02 24.55
N ARG A 162 -8.35 13.86 25.15
CA ARG A 162 -9.19 12.65 25.08
C ARG A 162 -10.58 12.93 25.64
N ALA A 163 -10.66 13.56 26.80
CA ALA A 163 -11.92 13.88 27.45
C ALA A 163 -12.80 14.80 26.60
N GLN A 164 -12.21 15.75 25.86
CA GLN A 164 -12.95 16.63 24.98
C GLN A 164 -13.39 15.95 23.67
N LEU A 165 -12.59 15.02 23.12
CA LEU A 165 -12.94 14.26 21.92
C LEU A 165 -14.01 13.18 22.16
N HIS A 166 -13.94 12.47 23.30
CA HIS A 166 -14.73 11.26 23.55
C HIS A 166 -15.59 11.31 24.81
N GLY A 167 -15.60 12.43 25.53
CA GLY A 167 -16.26 12.57 26.81
C GLY A 167 -15.40 12.09 28.00
N ARG A 168 -15.66 12.68 29.18
CA ARG A 168 -15.01 12.29 30.43
C ARG A 168 -15.48 10.91 30.87
N SER A 169 -14.52 10.05 31.18
CA SER A 169 -14.75 8.72 31.75
C SER A 169 -13.60 8.35 32.67
N GLU A 170 -13.86 7.55 33.71
CA GLU A 170 -12.83 7.07 34.62
C GLU A 170 -12.02 5.91 34.00
N PRO A 171 -10.72 5.77 34.34
CA PRO A 171 -9.95 4.57 34.00
C PRO A 171 -10.58 3.31 34.60
N ARG A 172 -10.48 2.19 33.89
CA ARG A 172 -10.90 0.89 34.41
C ARG A 172 -9.86 0.40 35.44
N PRO A 173 -10.27 0.00 36.65
CA PRO A 173 -9.36 -0.53 37.64
C PRO A 173 -8.85 -1.92 37.24
N GLY A 174 -7.55 -2.15 37.43
CA GLY A 174 -6.89 -3.43 37.19
C GLY A 174 -7.07 -4.45 38.33
N ASN A 175 -7.57 -4.02 39.50
CA ASN A 175 -7.72 -4.82 40.72
C ASN A 175 -6.39 -5.41 41.26
N PHE A 176 -5.33 -4.62 41.20
CA PHE A 176 -4.08 -4.87 41.93
C PHE A 176 -3.31 -3.58 42.16
N VAL A 177 -2.50 -3.58 43.22
CA VAL A 177 -1.51 -2.54 43.50
C VAL A 177 -0.16 -2.94 42.91
N CYS A 178 0.62 -1.96 42.48
CA CYS A 178 2.00 -2.09 42.05
C CYS A 178 2.91 -1.31 43.00
N TRP A 179 4.03 -1.90 43.39
CA TRP A 179 5.14 -1.23 44.08
C TRP A 179 6.33 -1.21 43.14
N LEU A 180 6.95 -0.05 42.94
CA LEU A 180 8.02 0.17 41.97
C LEU A 180 9.18 0.89 42.66
N ALA A 181 10.40 0.41 42.48
CA ALA A 181 11.58 1.13 42.96
C ALA A 181 12.85 0.77 42.19
N CYS A 182 13.82 1.67 42.23
CA CYS A 182 15.19 1.44 41.76
C CYS A 182 16.15 1.53 42.94
N VAL A 183 17.11 0.61 43.01
CA VAL A 183 18.04 0.52 44.14
C VAL A 183 19.42 0.04 43.67
N PRO A 184 20.53 0.59 44.19
CA PRO A 184 21.84 -0.02 44.04
C PRO A 184 21.80 -1.43 44.63
N PHE A 185 22.08 -2.46 43.84
CA PHE A 185 21.88 -3.83 44.27
C PHE A 185 22.85 -4.77 43.58
N GLN A 186 23.48 -5.62 44.37
CA GLN A 186 24.36 -6.68 43.89
C GLN A 186 23.98 -7.98 44.58
N HIS A 187 23.71 -9.00 43.78
CA HIS A 187 23.38 -10.32 44.30
C HIS A 187 23.79 -11.41 43.30
N PRO A 188 24.31 -12.56 43.74
CA PRO A 188 24.76 -13.64 42.84
C PRO A 188 23.67 -14.16 41.89
N HIS A 189 22.40 -14.09 42.30
CA HIS A 189 21.25 -14.50 41.49
C HIS A 189 20.70 -13.40 40.57
N VAL A 190 21.28 -12.20 40.61
CA VAL A 190 20.95 -11.07 39.73
C VAL A 190 22.23 -10.59 39.04
N PRO A 191 22.83 -11.40 38.15
CA PRO A 191 23.99 -10.98 37.38
C PRO A 191 23.63 -9.86 36.39
N ARG A 192 24.66 -9.24 35.81
CA ARG A 192 24.48 -8.23 34.76
C ARG A 192 23.60 -8.76 33.61
N GLY A 193 22.63 -7.95 33.19
CA GLY A 193 21.67 -8.27 32.16
C GLY A 193 20.56 -9.26 32.58
N ALA A 194 20.42 -9.58 33.86
CA ALA A 194 19.35 -10.44 34.34
C ALA A 194 18.00 -9.72 34.44
N SER A 195 16.96 -10.34 33.87
CA SER A 195 15.55 -10.01 34.07
C SER A 195 14.85 -11.24 34.64
N THR A 196 14.27 -11.14 35.83
CA THR A 196 13.61 -12.28 36.49
C THR A 196 12.25 -11.89 37.03
N HIS A 197 11.23 -12.70 36.72
CA HIS A 197 9.87 -12.56 37.22
C HIS A 197 9.52 -13.74 38.12
N TYR A 198 9.07 -13.45 39.33
CA TYR A 198 8.60 -14.41 40.33
C TYR A 198 7.07 -14.40 40.36
N TRP A 199 6.46 -15.57 40.15
CA TRP A 199 5.01 -15.70 39.99
C TRP A 199 4.39 -16.53 41.12
N GLY A 200 3.68 -15.87 42.03
CA GLY A 200 2.91 -16.51 43.09
C GLY A 200 1.42 -16.61 42.78
N THR A 201 0.63 -16.81 43.84
CA THR A 201 -0.84 -16.80 43.84
C THR A 201 -1.31 -15.38 44.18
N GLY A 202 -1.87 -14.66 43.20
CA GLY A 202 -2.31 -13.27 43.37
C GLY A 202 -1.20 -12.25 43.64
N MET A 203 0.06 -12.66 43.57
CA MET A 203 1.22 -11.84 43.86
C MET A 203 2.35 -12.13 42.90
N ARG A 204 3.13 -11.10 42.59
CA ARG A 204 4.29 -11.21 41.69
C ARG A 204 5.41 -10.28 42.14
N PHE A 205 6.61 -10.58 41.68
CA PHE A 205 7.78 -9.73 41.85
C PHE A 205 8.65 -9.79 40.60
N GLY A 206 9.26 -8.69 40.20
CA GLY A 206 10.21 -8.65 39.09
C GLY A 206 11.47 -7.93 39.52
N ILE A 207 12.63 -8.40 39.04
CA ILE A 207 13.93 -7.76 39.23
C ILE A 207 14.60 -7.67 37.87
N HIS A 208 15.01 -6.46 37.49
CA HIS A 208 15.68 -6.14 36.23
C HIS A 208 17.01 -5.46 36.55
N ASP A 209 18.12 -6.03 36.09
CA ASP A 209 19.38 -5.28 36.02
C ASP A 209 19.20 -4.13 35.03
N ILE A 210 19.39 -2.90 35.50
CA ILE A 210 19.26 -1.68 34.69
C ILE A 210 20.62 -1.05 34.38
N GLY A 211 21.70 -1.81 34.59
CA GLY A 211 23.07 -1.35 34.40
C GLY A 211 23.60 -0.52 35.57
N HIS A 212 24.90 -0.22 35.51
CA HIS A 212 25.60 0.64 36.47
C HIS A 212 25.43 0.23 37.94
N GLY A 213 25.28 -1.08 38.20
CA GLY A 213 25.15 -1.64 39.56
C GLY A 213 23.80 -1.36 40.23
N ARG A 214 22.77 -1.03 39.46
CA ARG A 214 21.41 -0.76 39.94
C ARG A 214 20.43 -1.78 39.38
N VAL A 215 19.38 -2.05 40.14
CA VAL A 215 18.23 -2.84 39.68
C VAL A 215 16.96 -2.02 39.75
N TYR A 216 16.04 -2.31 38.83
CA TYR A 216 14.65 -1.94 38.94
C TYR A 216 13.87 -3.16 39.42
N TRP A 217 13.15 -3.02 40.52
CA TRP A 217 12.22 -4.05 40.97
C TRP A 217 10.79 -3.53 41.00
N TRP A 218 9.87 -4.46 40.78
CA TRP A 218 8.45 -4.21 40.96
C TRP A 218 7.79 -5.37 41.69
N GLY A 219 6.80 -5.06 42.52
CA GLY A 219 5.94 -6.03 43.17
C GLY A 219 4.49 -5.76 42.82
N THR A 220 3.65 -6.79 42.77
CA THR A 220 2.21 -6.59 42.62
C THR A 220 1.42 -7.50 43.55
N MET A 221 0.26 -7.03 43.99
CA MET A 221 -0.70 -7.83 44.75
C MET A 221 -2.14 -7.57 44.29
N THR A 222 -2.86 -8.64 43.99
CA THR A 222 -4.29 -8.61 43.66
C THR A 222 -5.09 -8.12 44.85
N LEU A 223 -5.82 -7.02 44.65
CA LEU A 223 -6.64 -6.37 45.65
C LEU A 223 -7.90 -5.79 44.99
N PRO A 224 -9.04 -5.73 45.69
CA PRO A 224 -10.19 -4.94 45.23
C PRO A 224 -9.78 -3.51 44.88
N ALA A 225 -10.37 -2.94 43.83
CA ALA A 225 -10.00 -1.62 43.28
C ALA A 225 -9.86 -0.52 44.35
N GLU A 226 -10.82 -0.43 45.28
CA GLU A 226 -10.81 0.57 46.35
C GLU A 226 -9.61 0.41 47.29
N GLN A 227 -9.26 -0.83 47.64
CA GLN A 227 -8.11 -1.13 48.50
C GLN A 227 -6.78 -0.89 47.79
N ALA A 228 -6.70 -1.24 46.50
CA ALA A 228 -5.52 -0.96 45.69
C ALA A 228 -5.28 0.54 45.53
N ALA A 229 -6.34 1.33 45.38
CA ALA A 229 -6.27 2.79 45.27
C ALA A 229 -5.92 3.49 46.60
N ALA A 230 -6.30 2.89 47.73
CA ALA A 230 -6.07 3.41 49.07
C ALA A 230 -4.89 2.72 49.80
N TRP A 231 -3.97 2.07 49.08
CA TRP A 231 -2.86 1.36 49.70
C TRP A 231 -1.94 2.31 50.49
N ASP A 232 -1.78 2.06 51.79
CA ASP A 232 -0.99 2.86 52.74
C ASP A 232 0.00 2.02 53.58
N GLY A 233 0.29 0.79 53.14
CA GLY A 233 1.18 -0.14 53.84
C GLY A 233 2.64 0.34 53.90
N SER A 234 3.44 -0.28 54.77
CA SER A 234 4.84 0.07 55.04
C SER A 234 5.84 -0.93 54.43
N LYS A 235 7.14 -0.60 54.48
CA LYS A 235 8.24 -1.54 54.16
C LYS A 235 8.13 -2.86 54.95
N ALA A 236 7.73 -2.79 56.23
CA ALA A 236 7.55 -3.97 57.07
C ALA A 236 6.39 -4.86 56.57
N ASP A 237 5.35 -4.26 55.99
CA ASP A 237 4.24 -5.00 55.39
C ASP A 237 4.67 -5.68 54.09
N LEU A 238 5.46 -5.02 53.23
CA LEU A 238 6.04 -5.68 52.04
C LEU A 238 6.94 -6.86 52.42
N LEU A 239 7.83 -6.69 53.41
CA LEU A 239 8.68 -7.79 53.88
C LEU A 239 7.88 -8.96 54.42
N ARG A 240 6.72 -8.70 55.04
CA ARG A 240 5.80 -9.75 55.51
C ARG A 240 5.09 -10.44 54.35
N LEU A 241 4.63 -9.67 53.37
CA LEU A 241 3.95 -10.18 52.17
C LEU A 241 4.86 -11.09 51.33
N TYR A 242 6.13 -10.71 51.20
CA TYR A 242 7.15 -11.48 50.48
C TYR A 242 7.94 -12.43 51.39
N ALA A 243 7.44 -12.74 52.59
CA ALA A 243 8.07 -13.72 53.46
C ALA A 243 8.09 -15.10 52.80
N GLY A 244 9.26 -15.75 52.83
CA GLY A 244 9.46 -17.06 52.20
C GLY A 244 9.67 -17.03 50.67
N TRP A 245 9.70 -15.86 50.06
CA TRP A 245 10.14 -15.71 48.68
C TRP A 245 11.67 -15.79 48.60
N ALA A 246 12.18 -15.92 47.38
CA ALA A 246 13.60 -16.11 47.09
C ALA A 246 14.47 -15.04 47.77
N PRO A 247 15.68 -15.38 48.25
CA PRO A 247 16.52 -14.46 49.01
C PRO A 247 16.75 -13.10 48.34
N GLU A 248 16.92 -13.08 47.02
CA GLU A 248 17.10 -11.87 46.22
C GLU A 248 15.88 -10.93 46.22
N VAL A 249 14.66 -11.48 46.25
CA VAL A 249 13.41 -10.69 46.32
C VAL A 249 13.38 -9.93 47.64
N ARG A 250 13.63 -10.65 48.74
CA ARG A 250 13.66 -10.06 50.07
C ARG A 250 14.79 -9.05 50.23
N ALA A 251 15.99 -9.39 49.76
CA ALA A 251 17.16 -8.51 49.84
C ALA A 251 16.94 -7.19 49.07
N CYS A 252 16.29 -7.23 47.90
CA CYS A 252 15.92 -6.00 47.16
C CYS A 252 15.03 -5.08 48.01
N ILE A 253 13.99 -5.63 48.63
CA ILE A 253 13.07 -4.84 49.48
C ILE A 253 13.82 -4.31 50.71
N GLU A 254 14.67 -5.11 51.34
CA GLU A 254 15.45 -4.71 52.53
C GLU A 254 16.43 -3.56 52.22
N GLN A 255 17.04 -3.54 51.05
CA GLN A 255 17.98 -2.49 50.64
C GLN A 255 17.31 -1.22 50.12
N THR A 256 16.04 -1.28 49.73
CA THR A 256 15.33 -0.12 49.18
C THR A 256 14.82 0.78 50.30
N ASP A 257 15.16 2.06 50.27
CA ASP A 257 14.58 3.03 51.20
C ASP A 257 13.09 3.20 50.92
N TRP A 258 12.27 3.24 51.97
CA TRP A 258 10.82 3.20 51.81
C TRP A 258 10.28 4.42 51.04
N ASP A 259 10.92 5.57 51.23
CA ASP A 259 10.56 6.82 50.55
C ASP A 259 10.81 6.76 49.03
N ASP A 260 11.62 5.80 48.56
CA ASP A 260 11.87 5.55 47.13
C ASP A 260 10.87 4.54 46.51
N VAL A 261 9.98 3.94 47.31
CA VAL A 261 8.97 2.98 46.82
C VAL A 261 7.72 3.71 46.38
N LEU A 262 7.43 3.66 45.08
CA LEU A 262 6.19 4.16 44.52
C LEU A 262 5.10 3.10 44.56
N ALA A 263 4.02 3.34 45.30
CA ALA A 263 2.81 2.52 45.31
C ALA A 263 1.73 3.13 44.41
N VAL A 264 1.27 2.40 43.39
CA VAL A 264 0.23 2.87 42.45
C VAL A 264 -0.78 1.78 42.13
N PRO A 265 -2.08 2.10 42.03
CA PRO A 265 -3.07 1.16 41.54
C PRO A 265 -2.90 0.94 40.03
N ALA A 266 -3.05 -0.30 39.57
CA ALA A 266 -3.05 -0.58 38.14
C ALA A 266 -4.37 -0.13 37.51
N GLN A 267 -4.29 0.55 36.37
CA GLN A 267 -5.44 1.07 35.64
C GLN A 267 -5.20 0.99 34.13
N ASP A 268 -6.28 0.85 33.35
CA ASP A 268 -6.23 0.93 31.89
C ASP A 268 -7.51 1.57 31.32
N ARG A 269 -7.61 1.64 30.00
CA ARG A 269 -8.87 1.98 29.32
C ARG A 269 -9.11 1.05 28.13
N PRO A 270 -10.38 0.79 27.75
CA PRO A 270 -10.68 0.09 26.51
C PRO A 270 -10.08 0.82 25.29
N PRO A 271 -9.67 0.09 24.24
CA PRO A 271 -9.21 0.71 23.00
C PRO A 271 -10.24 1.66 22.40
N LEU A 272 -9.78 2.76 21.82
CA LEU A 272 -10.61 3.70 21.09
C LEU A 272 -10.78 3.26 19.63
N ALA A 273 -11.96 3.48 19.07
CA ALA A 273 -12.23 3.25 17.64
C ALA A 273 -11.72 4.40 16.74
N GLU A 274 -11.72 5.62 17.27
CA GLU A 274 -11.20 6.83 16.63
C GLU A 274 -10.20 7.47 17.61
N LEU A 275 -8.98 7.75 17.17
CA LEU A 275 -7.95 8.37 18.02
C LEU A 275 -7.96 9.90 17.95
N GLY A 276 -8.67 10.48 17.00
CA GLY A 276 -8.68 11.93 16.78
C GLY A 276 -9.83 12.38 15.89
N ARG A 277 -9.90 13.70 15.68
CA ARG A 277 -10.82 14.34 14.75
C ARG A 277 -10.21 15.64 14.24
N GLY A 278 -10.44 15.94 12.96
CA GLY A 278 -9.90 17.16 12.35
C GLY A 278 -8.38 17.25 12.53
N ARG A 279 -7.91 18.36 13.08
CA ARG A 279 -6.49 18.67 13.29
C ARG A 279 -5.92 18.09 14.59
N VAL A 280 -6.70 17.28 15.30
CA VAL A 280 -6.35 16.74 16.61
C VAL A 280 -6.21 15.23 16.56
N THR A 281 -5.18 14.70 17.22
CA THR A 281 -4.99 13.26 17.45
C THR A 281 -4.47 12.98 18.86
N LEU A 282 -4.63 11.74 19.33
CA LEU A 282 -4.14 11.26 20.62
C LEU A 282 -2.95 10.32 20.42
N LEU A 283 -2.02 10.32 21.37
CA LEU A 283 -0.80 9.51 21.35
C LEU A 283 -0.45 8.99 22.74
N GLY A 284 0.12 7.78 22.81
CA GLY A 284 0.56 7.19 24.07
C GLY A 284 -0.60 6.92 25.03
N ASP A 285 -0.39 7.13 26.34
CA ASP A 285 -1.40 6.85 27.37
C ASP A 285 -2.66 7.73 27.27
N ALA A 286 -2.63 8.81 26.49
CA ALA A 286 -3.84 9.56 26.14
C ALA A 286 -4.73 8.79 25.16
N ALA A 287 -4.14 7.95 24.31
CA ALA A 287 -4.83 7.12 23.31
C ALA A 287 -5.11 5.69 23.82
N HIS A 288 -4.13 5.04 24.43
CA HIS A 288 -4.15 3.59 24.70
C HIS A 288 -3.50 3.21 26.05
N PRO A 289 -3.94 3.79 27.17
CA PRO A 289 -3.40 3.41 28.47
C PRO A 289 -3.73 1.94 28.77
N MET A 290 -2.71 1.19 29.17
CA MET A 290 -2.76 -0.27 29.30
C MET A 290 -2.21 -0.73 30.66
N LEU A 291 -2.63 -1.92 31.09
CA LEU A 291 -2.01 -2.57 32.26
C LEU A 291 -0.52 -2.88 31.98
N PRO A 292 0.36 -2.88 32.99
CA PRO A 292 1.79 -3.03 32.79
C PRO A 292 2.24 -4.45 32.38
N SER A 293 1.32 -5.42 32.28
CA SER A 293 1.62 -6.85 32.11
C SER A 293 2.53 -7.17 30.92
N LEU A 294 2.37 -6.51 29.77
CA LEU A 294 3.24 -6.70 28.60
C LEU A 294 4.48 -5.79 28.58
N GLY A 295 4.54 -4.77 29.44
CA GLY A 295 5.60 -3.76 29.42
C GLY A 295 5.63 -2.91 28.14
N GLN A 296 4.49 -2.70 27.48
CA GLN A 296 4.41 -2.11 26.13
C GLN A 296 3.95 -0.65 26.08
N GLY A 297 3.59 -0.02 27.21
CA GLY A 297 3.09 1.37 27.22
C GLY A 297 4.07 2.38 26.60
N ALA A 298 5.27 2.48 27.16
CA ALA A 298 6.33 3.37 26.64
C ALA A 298 6.75 2.99 25.21
N ASN A 299 6.90 1.69 24.94
CA ASN A 299 7.28 1.17 23.62
C ASN A 299 6.25 1.56 22.55
N SER A 300 4.95 1.40 22.82
CA SER A 300 3.88 1.77 21.89
C SER A 300 3.79 3.29 21.70
N ALA A 301 4.04 4.10 22.74
CA ALA A 301 4.10 5.55 22.62
C ALA A 301 5.28 6.03 21.73
N ILE A 302 6.42 5.34 21.82
CA ILE A 302 7.57 5.56 20.92
C ILE A 302 7.20 5.19 19.48
N GLU A 303 6.58 4.02 19.26
CA GLU A 303 6.12 3.62 17.93
C GLU A 303 5.14 4.63 17.33
N ASP A 304 4.20 5.12 18.15
CA ASP A 304 3.23 6.12 17.71
C ASP A 304 3.91 7.39 17.22
N ALA A 305 4.86 7.93 17.99
CA ALA A 305 5.57 9.17 17.67
C ALA A 305 6.29 9.08 16.33
N VAL A 306 6.95 7.94 16.11
CA VAL A 306 7.71 7.66 14.90
C VAL A 306 6.76 7.48 13.69
N VAL A 307 5.67 6.72 13.84
CA VAL A 307 4.67 6.53 12.77
C VAL A 307 3.94 7.84 12.45
N LEU A 308 3.64 8.65 13.46
CA LEU A 308 3.02 9.96 13.31
C LEU A 308 3.90 10.89 12.47
N ALA A 309 5.18 11.02 12.83
CA ALA A 309 6.12 11.83 12.07
C ALA A 309 6.28 11.31 10.63
N HIS A 310 6.37 10.00 10.44
CA HIS A 310 6.46 9.39 9.12
C HIS A 310 5.24 9.71 8.25
N THR A 311 4.03 9.51 8.76
CA THR A 311 2.79 9.73 8.00
C THR A 311 2.53 11.21 7.70
N LEU A 312 2.86 12.12 8.62
CA LEU A 312 2.79 13.56 8.39
C LEU A 312 3.81 14.02 7.33
N THR A 313 5.02 13.49 7.34
CA THR A 313 6.06 13.81 6.33
C THR A 313 5.64 13.37 4.93
N ASN A 314 4.90 12.26 4.82
CA ASN A 314 4.49 11.67 3.55
C ASN A 314 3.06 12.07 3.12
N SER A 315 2.49 13.13 3.71
CA SER A 315 1.16 13.63 3.36
C SER A 315 1.19 15.12 3.04
N LEU A 316 0.52 15.51 1.95
CA LEU A 316 0.30 16.92 1.59
C LEU A 316 -0.87 17.54 2.37
N ASP A 317 -1.82 16.70 2.83
CA ASP A 317 -2.88 17.10 3.76
C ASP A 317 -2.52 16.63 5.19
N PRO A 318 -2.28 17.55 6.13
CA PRO A 318 -1.97 17.23 7.52
C PRO A 318 -3.02 16.37 8.21
N VAL A 319 -4.31 16.63 7.94
CA VAL A 319 -5.41 15.88 8.54
C VAL A 319 -5.44 14.46 8.01
N ALA A 320 -5.26 14.27 6.69
CA ALA A 320 -5.12 12.94 6.11
C ALA A 320 -3.89 12.19 6.68
N GLY A 321 -2.78 12.90 6.92
CA GLY A 321 -1.59 12.35 7.57
C GLY A 321 -1.91 11.84 8.99
N LEU A 322 -2.62 12.64 9.79
CA LEU A 322 -3.13 12.20 11.10
C LEU A 322 -4.02 10.96 10.97
N ARG A 323 -5.02 10.97 10.08
CA ARG A 323 -5.91 9.81 9.91
C ARG A 323 -5.14 8.56 9.49
N ARG A 324 -4.10 8.69 8.67
CA ARG A 324 -3.25 7.57 8.27
C ARG A 324 -2.45 7.01 9.44
N TYR A 325 -1.87 7.87 10.27
CA TYR A 325 -1.25 7.47 11.54
C TYR A 325 -2.23 6.62 12.36
N GLU A 326 -3.44 7.11 12.54
CA GLU A 326 -4.42 6.43 13.40
C GLU A 326 -4.82 5.06 12.86
N GLN A 327 -5.02 4.94 11.55
CA GLN A 327 -5.31 3.66 10.90
C GLN A 327 -4.19 2.64 11.11
N LEU A 328 -2.93 3.07 11.02
CA LEU A 328 -1.77 2.20 11.22
C LEU A 328 -1.60 1.77 12.69
N ARG A 329 -2.06 2.61 13.63
CA ARG A 329 -1.87 2.41 15.05
C ARG A 329 -3.05 1.79 15.78
N ALA A 330 -4.29 1.96 15.31
CA ALA A 330 -5.49 1.53 16.01
C ALA A 330 -5.47 0.03 16.39
N ASP A 331 -5.28 -0.86 15.42
CA ASP A 331 -5.23 -2.31 15.66
C ASP A 331 -4.04 -2.71 16.54
N ARG A 332 -2.89 -2.04 16.34
CA ARG A 332 -1.67 -2.31 17.10
C ARG A 332 -1.80 -1.88 18.56
N ASN A 333 -2.39 -0.73 18.82
CA ASN A 333 -2.69 -0.23 20.16
C ASN A 333 -3.74 -1.10 20.85
N ALA A 334 -4.80 -1.50 20.13
CA ALA A 334 -5.81 -2.41 20.64
C ALA A 334 -5.25 -3.79 21.00
N MET A 335 -4.32 -4.31 20.20
CA MET A 335 -3.59 -5.55 20.49
C MET A 335 -2.85 -5.45 21.83
N PHE A 336 -2.12 -4.36 22.09
CA PHE A 336 -1.37 -4.20 23.34
C PHE A 336 -2.27 -4.00 24.57
N VAL A 337 -3.31 -3.18 24.46
CA VAL A 337 -4.27 -2.95 25.55
C VAL A 337 -4.98 -4.26 25.92
N ASN A 338 -5.56 -4.95 24.94
CA ASN A 338 -6.31 -6.19 25.18
C ASN A 338 -5.38 -7.34 25.60
N GLY A 339 -4.19 -7.41 25.00
CA GLY A 339 -3.17 -8.39 25.38
C GLY A 339 -2.73 -8.22 26.83
N SER A 340 -2.46 -6.98 27.26
CA SER A 340 -2.06 -6.66 28.64
C SER A 340 -3.16 -6.98 29.66
N LEU A 341 -4.42 -6.74 29.30
CA LEU A 341 -5.58 -7.13 30.11
C LEU A 341 -5.69 -8.65 30.27
N ASN A 342 -5.60 -9.39 29.16
CA ASN A 342 -5.74 -10.84 29.18
C ASN A 342 -4.59 -11.52 29.90
N LEU A 343 -3.35 -11.06 29.68
CA LEU A 343 -2.18 -11.55 30.39
C LEU A 343 -2.27 -11.22 31.89
N GLY A 344 -2.71 -10.01 32.24
CA GLY A 344 -2.92 -9.61 33.64
C GLY A 344 -3.85 -10.56 34.40
N LYS A 345 -4.94 -11.03 33.78
CA LYS A 345 -5.86 -12.02 34.39
C LYS A 345 -5.18 -13.36 34.69
N VAL A 346 -4.27 -13.80 33.82
CA VAL A 346 -3.53 -15.06 33.98
C VAL A 346 -2.45 -14.92 35.05
N GLU A 347 -1.72 -13.82 35.03
CA GLU A 347 -0.58 -13.58 35.92
C GLU A 347 -1.01 -13.27 37.37
N GLN A 348 -2.15 -12.58 37.54
CA GLN A 348 -2.67 -12.13 38.84
C GLN A 348 -3.71 -13.08 39.46
N THR A 349 -3.87 -14.30 38.93
CA THR A 349 -4.87 -15.25 39.43
C THR A 349 -4.60 -15.66 40.88
N VAL A 350 -5.66 -15.64 41.70
CA VAL A 350 -5.65 -16.09 43.11
C VAL A 350 -6.09 -17.54 43.28
N ASN A 351 -6.39 -18.23 42.17
CA ASN A 351 -6.86 -19.62 42.19
C ASN A 351 -5.68 -20.58 42.00
N ASP A 352 -5.31 -21.32 43.05
CA ASP A 352 -4.17 -22.25 43.04
C ASP A 352 -4.22 -23.30 41.93
N LYS A 353 -5.42 -23.75 41.53
CA LYS A 353 -5.55 -24.70 40.41
C LYS A 353 -5.17 -24.04 39.08
N LEU A 354 -5.58 -22.78 38.88
CA LEU A 354 -5.21 -22.01 37.68
C LEU A 354 -3.74 -21.61 37.70
N VAL A 355 -3.16 -21.36 38.89
CA VAL A 355 -1.71 -21.17 39.05
C VAL A 355 -0.96 -22.42 38.58
N ALA A 356 -1.36 -23.61 39.04
CA ALA A 356 -0.74 -24.86 38.61
C ALA A 356 -0.87 -25.10 37.09
N VAL A 357 -2.01 -24.76 36.50
CA VAL A 357 -2.22 -24.83 35.03
C VAL A 357 -1.31 -23.84 34.29
N ARG A 358 -1.24 -22.59 34.74
CA ARG A 358 -0.35 -21.56 34.18
C ARG A 358 1.10 -22.02 34.21
N GLU A 359 1.58 -22.50 35.36
CA GLU A 359 2.96 -22.99 35.48
C GLU A 359 3.22 -24.19 34.57
N ALA A 360 2.29 -25.16 34.53
CA ALA A 360 2.40 -26.33 33.67
C ALA A 360 2.46 -25.93 32.19
N TYR A 361 1.68 -24.93 31.79
CA TYR A 361 1.68 -24.36 30.45
C TYR A 361 3.02 -23.71 30.12
N PHE A 362 3.51 -22.78 30.96
CA PHE A 362 4.78 -22.10 30.71
C PHE A 362 6.00 -23.03 30.72
N ARG A 363 5.96 -24.09 31.55
CA ARG A 363 7.02 -25.10 31.58
C ARG A 363 7.03 -25.99 30.33
N ARG A 364 5.85 -26.39 29.83
CA ARG A 364 5.72 -27.41 28.76
C ARG A 364 5.56 -26.83 27.37
N ALA A 365 5.18 -25.56 27.23
CA ALA A 365 5.04 -24.95 25.92
C ALA A 365 6.39 -24.98 25.16
N PRO A 366 6.37 -25.36 23.87
CA PRO A 366 7.59 -25.46 23.09
C PRO A 366 8.24 -24.09 22.91
N GLU A 367 9.55 -24.06 22.80
CA GLU A 367 10.30 -22.81 22.62
C GLU A 367 9.89 -22.01 21.39
N SER A 368 9.63 -22.71 20.28
CA SER A 368 9.11 -22.12 19.04
C SER A 368 7.80 -21.36 19.25
N PHE A 369 6.95 -21.80 20.19
CA PHE A 369 5.72 -21.09 20.53
C PHE A 369 6.02 -19.73 21.15
N PHE A 370 6.98 -19.64 22.08
CA PHE A 370 7.38 -18.37 22.68
C PHE A 370 8.10 -17.48 21.67
N LEU A 371 9.01 -18.03 20.87
CA LEU A 371 9.68 -17.29 19.80
C LEU A 371 8.69 -16.65 18.83
N GLN A 372 7.64 -17.37 18.42
CA GLN A 372 6.63 -16.81 17.51
C GLN A 372 5.70 -15.80 18.19
N ASN A 373 5.20 -16.12 19.38
CA ASN A 373 4.21 -15.28 20.06
C ASN A 373 4.81 -14.05 20.76
N LEU A 374 6.09 -14.07 21.13
CA LEU A 374 6.81 -12.91 21.66
C LEU A 374 7.40 -12.04 20.54
N ALA A 375 7.92 -12.63 19.46
CA ALA A 375 8.50 -11.84 18.37
C ALA A 375 7.45 -10.99 17.64
N LYS A 376 6.21 -11.47 17.48
CA LYS A 376 5.16 -10.73 16.76
C LYS A 376 4.81 -9.37 17.42
N PRO A 377 4.51 -9.28 18.72
CA PRO A 377 4.28 -7.99 19.37
C PRO A 377 5.56 -7.14 19.50
N MET A 378 6.72 -7.78 19.71
CA MET A 378 8.01 -7.08 19.90
C MET A 378 8.72 -6.67 18.60
N GLY A 379 8.16 -6.97 17.43
CA GLY A 379 8.66 -6.48 16.14
C GLY A 379 8.12 -5.09 15.80
N PHE A 380 8.97 -4.23 15.24
CA PHE A 380 8.55 -2.95 14.68
C PHE A 380 8.44 -3.05 13.15
N PRO A 381 7.26 -2.79 12.54
CA PRO A 381 7.12 -2.82 11.10
C PRO A 381 7.99 -1.73 10.44
N PRO A 382 8.68 -2.02 9.31
CA PRO A 382 9.50 -1.03 8.62
C PRO A 382 8.67 0.16 8.11
N LEU A 383 9.19 1.38 8.32
CA LEU A 383 8.59 2.65 7.91
C LEU A 383 9.11 3.08 6.53
N HIS A 384 8.96 2.24 5.54
CA HIS A 384 9.18 2.69 4.17
C HIS A 384 7.88 3.35 3.70
N GLY A 385 7.98 4.61 3.22
CA GLY A 385 6.87 5.24 2.51
C GLY A 385 6.44 4.31 1.38
N PRO A 386 5.13 4.18 1.14
CA PRO A 386 4.47 2.87 1.13
C PRO A 386 5.43 1.77 0.66
N THR A 387 6.00 1.04 1.61
CA THR A 387 6.43 -0.32 1.29
C THR A 387 5.23 -0.94 0.60
N ALA A 388 5.47 -1.31 -0.64
CA ALA A 388 4.52 -2.03 -1.42
C ALA A 388 3.96 -3.14 -0.53
N GLU A 389 2.63 -3.26 -0.44
CA GLU A 389 1.97 -4.52 -0.08
C GLU A 389 2.28 -5.55 -1.20
N LEU A 390 3.57 -5.80 -1.44
CA LEU A 390 4.14 -6.71 -2.41
C LEU A 390 5.22 -7.50 -1.65
N PRO A 391 5.09 -8.83 -1.53
CA PRO A 391 4.47 -9.66 -2.54
C PRO A 391 2.94 -9.78 -2.48
N ARG A 392 2.31 -9.68 -3.66
CA ARG A 392 0.89 -10.04 -3.87
C ARG A 392 0.78 -10.96 -5.08
N ALA A 393 -0.13 -11.93 -5.03
CA ALA A 393 -0.45 -12.76 -6.17
C ALA A 393 -0.97 -11.92 -7.36
N LEU A 394 -0.57 -12.32 -8.57
CA LEU A 394 -1.19 -11.81 -9.80
C LEU A 394 -2.67 -12.23 -9.81
N SER A 395 -3.54 -11.28 -10.11
CA SER A 395 -4.94 -11.53 -10.34
C SER A 395 -5.14 -12.47 -11.55
N PRO A 396 -6.32 -13.10 -11.73
CA PRO A 396 -6.57 -13.94 -12.90
C PRO A 396 -6.25 -13.27 -14.24
N MET A 397 -6.63 -12.01 -14.42
CA MET A 397 -6.35 -11.22 -15.62
C MET A 397 -4.86 -10.89 -15.75
N GLU A 398 -4.22 -10.41 -14.69
CA GLU A 398 -2.78 -10.11 -14.68
C GLU A 398 -1.96 -11.37 -14.99
N ARG A 399 -2.36 -12.51 -14.42
CA ARG A 399 -1.77 -13.83 -14.67
C ARG A 399 -1.96 -14.26 -16.12
N TRP A 400 -3.13 -14.05 -16.71
CA TRP A 400 -3.35 -14.34 -18.13
C TRP A 400 -2.40 -13.52 -19.01
N HIS A 401 -2.29 -12.21 -18.77
CA HIS A 401 -1.37 -11.36 -19.51
C HIS A 401 0.09 -11.78 -19.34
N TRP A 402 0.51 -12.14 -18.13
CA TRP A 402 1.85 -12.67 -17.85
C TRP A 402 2.13 -14.02 -18.53
N ILE A 403 1.14 -14.92 -18.60
CA ILE A 403 1.27 -16.19 -19.34
C ILE A 403 1.35 -15.92 -20.85
N ALA A 404 0.49 -15.04 -21.37
CA ALA A 404 0.45 -14.69 -22.78
C ALA A 404 1.79 -14.08 -23.24
N ASP A 405 2.34 -13.14 -22.47
CA ASP A 405 3.64 -12.51 -22.74
C ASP A 405 4.78 -13.51 -22.87
N GLN A 406 4.81 -14.53 -22.01
CA GLN A 406 5.80 -15.60 -22.05
C GLN A 406 5.69 -16.50 -23.29
N LEU A 407 4.51 -16.59 -23.91
CA LEU A 407 4.30 -17.36 -25.13
C LEU A 407 4.67 -16.55 -26.38
N ALA A 408 4.28 -15.29 -26.40
CA ALA A 408 4.67 -14.28 -27.37
C ALA A 408 4.55 -12.89 -26.71
N PRO A 409 5.45 -11.94 -26.98
CA PRO A 409 5.43 -10.62 -26.35
C PRO A 409 4.07 -9.94 -26.42
N LEU A 410 3.59 -9.48 -25.25
CA LEU A 410 2.31 -8.81 -25.05
C LEU A 410 2.54 -7.53 -24.26
N HIS A 411 2.79 -6.44 -24.99
CA HIS A 411 3.08 -5.13 -24.40
C HIS A 411 2.10 -4.07 -24.87
N ILE A 412 1.95 -3.05 -24.04
CA ILE A 412 1.26 -1.82 -24.40
C ILE A 412 2.24 -0.67 -24.33
N LEU A 413 2.14 0.27 -25.26
CA LEU A 413 3.03 1.42 -25.29
C LEU A 413 2.29 2.69 -25.61
N SER A 414 2.79 3.80 -25.09
CA SER A 414 2.43 5.15 -25.50
C SER A 414 3.57 5.76 -26.30
N ARG A 415 3.23 6.63 -27.23
CA ARG A 415 4.16 7.43 -28.02
C ARG A 415 3.70 8.87 -27.99
N VAL A 416 4.60 9.79 -27.67
CA VAL A 416 4.34 11.23 -27.63
C VAL A 416 5.44 11.94 -28.39
N ARG A 417 5.07 12.81 -29.34
CA ARG A 417 6.03 13.67 -30.02
C ARG A 417 6.26 14.94 -29.22
N VAL A 418 7.51 15.22 -28.93
CA VAL A 418 8.00 16.35 -28.14
C VAL A 418 8.80 17.27 -29.05
N HIS A 419 8.36 18.53 -29.16
CA HIS A 419 9.02 19.58 -29.94
C HIS A 419 9.82 20.47 -29.00
N GLY A 420 11.12 20.55 -29.26
CA GLY A 420 12.12 21.24 -28.46
C GLY A 420 13.19 20.29 -27.91
N PRO A 421 14.32 20.83 -27.43
CA PRO A 421 15.43 20.03 -26.91
C PRO A 421 15.02 19.32 -25.62
N ILE A 422 15.26 18.01 -25.56
CA ILE A 422 15.05 17.18 -24.38
C ILE A 422 16.34 16.43 -24.06
N THR A 423 16.75 16.46 -22.79
CA THR A 423 17.96 15.78 -22.34
C THR A 423 17.62 14.42 -21.71
N VAL A 424 18.57 13.50 -21.79
CA VAL A 424 18.48 12.19 -21.13
C VAL A 424 18.31 12.34 -19.61
N GLU A 425 18.96 13.34 -19.00
CA GLU A 425 18.88 13.62 -17.57
C GLU A 425 17.48 14.08 -17.13
N GLN A 426 16.84 14.96 -17.91
CA GLN A 426 15.45 15.36 -17.66
C GLN A 426 14.51 14.16 -17.72
N LEU A 427 14.59 13.35 -18.78
CA LEU A 427 13.78 12.13 -18.88
C LEU A 427 14.07 11.12 -17.78
N ARG A 428 15.34 10.99 -17.37
CA ARG A 428 15.72 10.13 -16.26
C ARG A 428 15.06 10.57 -14.96
N THR A 429 15.07 11.87 -14.68
CA THR A 429 14.37 12.46 -13.53
C THR A 429 12.88 12.16 -13.59
N GLY A 430 12.25 12.35 -14.75
CA GLY A 430 10.82 12.06 -14.93
C GLY A 430 10.47 10.59 -14.73
N LEU A 431 11.27 9.67 -15.31
CA LEU A 431 11.08 8.23 -15.15
C LEU A 431 11.24 7.78 -13.71
N ASP A 432 12.26 8.29 -13.01
CA ASP A 432 12.54 7.90 -11.63
C ASP A 432 11.45 8.41 -10.67
N GLU A 433 10.91 9.62 -10.89
CA GLU A 433 9.80 10.17 -10.10
C GLU A 433 8.50 9.38 -10.32
N VAL A 434 8.16 9.07 -11.58
CA VAL A 434 6.96 8.27 -11.89
C VAL A 434 7.12 6.84 -11.38
N GLN A 435 8.31 6.26 -11.48
CA GLN A 435 8.62 4.96 -10.89
C GLN A 435 8.52 4.99 -9.36
N ARG A 436 8.95 6.08 -8.69
CA ARG A 436 8.80 6.29 -7.25
C ARG A 436 7.32 6.47 -6.84
N ARG A 437 6.49 7.08 -7.68
CA ARG A 437 5.06 7.23 -7.42
C ARG A 437 4.32 5.90 -7.49
N HIS A 438 4.54 5.07 -8.52
CA HIS A 438 3.70 3.89 -8.79
C HIS A 438 4.36 2.57 -8.37
N PRO A 439 3.81 1.85 -7.38
CA PRO A 439 4.38 0.57 -6.94
C PRO A 439 4.50 -0.48 -8.05
N LEU A 440 3.53 -0.55 -8.98
CA LEU A 440 3.55 -1.51 -10.09
C LEU A 440 4.66 -1.25 -11.12
N LEU A 441 5.29 -0.07 -11.13
CA LEU A 441 6.48 0.20 -11.94
C LEU A 441 7.78 -0.26 -11.27
N ARG A 442 7.69 -0.83 -10.06
CA ARG A 442 8.82 -1.32 -9.25
C ARG A 442 8.68 -2.81 -8.97
N VAL A 443 8.18 -3.59 -9.93
CA VAL A 443 7.92 -5.01 -9.73
C VAL A 443 8.63 -5.90 -10.76
N ALA A 444 8.92 -7.11 -10.33
CA ALA A 444 9.12 -8.30 -11.14
C ALA A 444 8.05 -9.34 -10.80
N VAL A 445 8.06 -10.49 -11.46
CA VAL A 445 7.20 -11.63 -11.15
C VAL A 445 8.04 -12.79 -10.64
N ALA A 446 7.68 -13.30 -9.46
CA ALA A 446 8.15 -14.58 -8.94
C ALA A 446 7.06 -15.64 -9.16
N ALA A 447 7.46 -16.88 -9.41
CA ALA A 447 6.53 -18.01 -9.56
C ALA A 447 7.20 -19.30 -9.08
N ASN A 448 6.40 -20.34 -8.81
CA ASN A 448 6.90 -21.68 -8.55
C ASN A 448 7.70 -22.22 -9.74
N ALA A 449 8.50 -23.27 -9.51
CA ALA A 449 9.32 -23.89 -10.57
C ALA A 449 8.52 -24.38 -11.79
N ASP A 450 7.25 -24.74 -11.61
CA ASP A 450 6.31 -25.16 -12.66
C ASP A 450 5.54 -23.97 -13.30
N GLY A 451 5.89 -22.73 -12.92
CA GLY A 451 5.26 -21.50 -13.39
C GLY A 451 3.89 -21.21 -12.77
N THR A 452 3.50 -21.91 -11.70
CA THR A 452 2.26 -21.65 -10.96
C THR A 452 2.44 -20.63 -9.84
N ALA A 453 1.31 -20.14 -9.30
CA ALA A 453 1.25 -19.14 -8.22
C ALA A 453 2.15 -17.91 -8.45
N PRO A 454 2.01 -17.21 -9.59
CA PRO A 454 2.82 -16.02 -9.84
C PRO A 454 2.43 -14.87 -8.90
N GLU A 455 3.43 -14.17 -8.39
CA GLU A 455 3.30 -13.02 -7.48
C GLU A 455 4.17 -11.86 -7.95
N PHE A 456 3.67 -10.64 -7.80
CA PHE A 456 4.48 -9.44 -7.97
C PHE A 456 5.45 -9.32 -6.81
N VAL A 457 6.74 -9.17 -7.09
CA VAL A 457 7.79 -8.96 -6.08
C VAL A 457 8.47 -7.61 -6.33
N PRO A 458 8.81 -6.84 -5.30
CA PRO A 458 9.42 -5.53 -5.47
C PRO A 458 10.84 -5.64 -6.05
N VAL A 459 11.22 -4.67 -6.89
CA VAL A 459 12.57 -4.50 -7.43
C VAL A 459 13.04 -3.07 -7.30
N GLN A 460 14.36 -2.88 -7.14
CA GLN A 460 15.00 -1.56 -7.01
C GLN A 460 15.68 -1.10 -8.31
N ARG A 461 15.43 -1.80 -9.42
CA ARG A 461 16.03 -1.47 -10.73
C ARG A 461 15.27 -0.31 -11.37
N GLN A 462 16.01 0.66 -11.92
CA GLN A 462 15.45 1.77 -12.68
C GLN A 462 14.78 1.30 -13.98
N ILE A 463 13.75 2.03 -14.43
CA ILE A 463 13.17 1.83 -15.76
C ILE A 463 14.26 2.09 -16.82
N PRO A 464 14.63 1.11 -17.67
CA PRO A 464 15.62 1.32 -18.71
C PRO A 464 15.21 2.43 -19.69
N LEU A 465 16.14 3.30 -20.09
CA LEU A 465 15.96 4.29 -21.16
C LEU A 465 17.02 4.08 -22.23
N ARG A 466 16.59 3.91 -23.47
CA ARG A 466 17.46 3.92 -24.65
C ARG A 466 17.30 5.23 -25.40
N VAL A 467 18.35 5.66 -26.07
CA VAL A 467 18.34 6.81 -26.96
C VAL A 467 18.67 6.33 -28.36
N VAL A 468 17.88 6.73 -29.33
CA VAL A 468 18.02 6.37 -30.75
C VAL A 468 18.06 7.64 -31.57
N ALA A 469 19.03 7.74 -32.48
CA ALA A 469 19.07 8.84 -33.44
C ALA A 469 18.46 8.37 -34.76
N ALA A 470 17.45 9.08 -35.27
CA ALA A 470 16.81 8.76 -36.55
C ALA A 470 16.38 10.03 -37.28
N ALA A 471 16.69 10.12 -38.58
CA ALA A 471 16.29 11.26 -39.41
C ALA A 471 14.87 11.12 -39.97
N ASP A 472 14.36 9.89 -40.04
CA ASP A 472 13.00 9.59 -40.53
C ASP A 472 11.97 9.93 -39.44
N PRO A 473 11.00 10.83 -39.71
CA PRO A 473 9.90 11.14 -38.78
C PRO A 473 9.05 9.91 -38.42
N ASP A 474 9.06 8.86 -39.23
CA ASP A 474 8.30 7.63 -39.00
C ASP A 474 9.14 6.49 -38.41
N ALA A 475 10.40 6.76 -38.02
CA ALA A 475 11.30 5.76 -37.41
C ALA A 475 10.73 5.10 -36.14
N TRP A 476 9.78 5.77 -35.46
CA TRP A 476 9.07 5.21 -34.32
C TRP A 476 8.27 3.95 -34.69
N LEU A 477 7.79 3.81 -35.93
CA LEU A 477 7.07 2.60 -36.37
C LEU A 477 8.00 1.39 -36.42
N ASP A 478 9.20 1.56 -36.98
CA ASP A 478 10.20 0.49 -37.02
C ASP A 478 10.66 0.12 -35.61
N GLU A 479 10.84 1.11 -34.73
CA GLU A 479 11.16 0.89 -33.31
C GLU A 479 10.04 0.10 -32.59
N VAL A 480 8.78 0.47 -32.82
CA VAL A 480 7.61 -0.23 -32.27
C VAL A 480 7.57 -1.68 -32.76
N ASP A 481 7.73 -1.92 -34.06
CA ASP A 481 7.59 -3.23 -34.68
C ASP A 481 8.77 -4.18 -34.38
N GLU A 482 10.00 -3.67 -34.45
CA GLU A 482 11.20 -4.51 -34.39
C GLU A 482 11.78 -4.64 -32.98
N VAL A 483 11.42 -3.76 -32.05
CA VAL A 483 11.93 -3.77 -30.68
C VAL A 483 10.79 -3.81 -29.68
N GLU A 484 9.96 -2.77 -29.62
CA GLU A 484 9.08 -2.57 -28.47
C GLU A 484 7.96 -3.62 -28.37
N LEU A 485 7.40 -4.08 -29.50
CA LEU A 485 6.42 -5.18 -29.57
C LEU A 485 7.05 -6.57 -29.74
N ARG A 486 8.37 -6.65 -29.94
CA ARG A 486 9.07 -7.90 -30.31
C ARG A 486 9.98 -8.45 -29.22
N GLU A 487 10.65 -7.60 -28.47
CA GLU A 487 11.60 -8.03 -27.44
C GLU A 487 10.89 -8.23 -26.10
N PRO A 488 10.86 -9.44 -25.52
CA PRO A 488 10.16 -9.71 -24.27
C PRO A 488 10.81 -9.01 -23.07
N PHE A 489 10.03 -8.76 -22.03
CA PHE A 489 10.57 -8.34 -20.74
C PHE A 489 11.29 -9.49 -20.03
N ASP A 490 12.41 -9.19 -19.35
CA ASP A 490 12.94 -10.07 -18.30
C ASP A 490 12.06 -9.93 -17.04
N TRP A 491 10.92 -10.61 -17.07
CA TRP A 491 9.91 -10.52 -16.03
C TRP A 491 10.40 -10.99 -14.66
N ARG A 492 11.47 -11.80 -14.58
CA ARG A 492 12.06 -12.26 -13.32
C ARG A 492 12.88 -11.17 -12.65
N ALA A 493 13.56 -10.36 -13.45
CA ALA A 493 14.46 -9.33 -12.96
C ALA A 493 13.78 -7.97 -12.80
N GLY A 494 12.79 -7.67 -13.66
CA GLY A 494 12.10 -6.38 -13.70
C GLY A 494 13.02 -5.17 -13.94
N PRO A 495 12.46 -3.94 -13.93
CA PRO A 495 11.03 -3.64 -13.84
C PRO A 495 10.28 -4.04 -15.13
N LEU A 496 8.96 -4.19 -15.05
CA LEU A 496 8.11 -4.54 -16.21
C LEU A 496 7.75 -3.32 -17.08
N ALA A 497 8.69 -2.39 -17.23
CA ALA A 497 8.57 -1.15 -17.97
C ALA A 497 9.91 -0.76 -18.59
N ARG A 498 9.90 -0.13 -19.77
CA ARG A 498 11.07 0.47 -20.43
C ARG A 498 10.67 1.68 -21.24
N ALA A 499 11.63 2.54 -21.57
CA ALA A 499 11.41 3.72 -22.39
C ALA A 499 12.47 3.84 -23.48
N VAL A 500 12.10 4.48 -24.59
CA VAL A 500 13.04 4.91 -25.63
C VAL A 500 12.74 6.34 -26.03
N LEU A 501 13.81 7.13 -26.16
CA LEU A 501 13.78 8.45 -26.76
C LEU A 501 14.37 8.34 -28.16
N ILE A 502 13.55 8.58 -29.18
CA ILE A 502 14.02 8.72 -30.55
C ILE A 502 14.18 10.20 -30.83
N SER A 503 15.37 10.64 -31.22
CA SER A 503 15.69 12.03 -31.49
C SER A 503 16.09 12.21 -32.95
N ASP A 504 15.56 13.27 -33.57
CA ASP A 504 16.07 13.72 -34.85
C ASP A 504 17.51 14.25 -34.73
N PRO A 505 18.28 14.34 -35.84
CA PRO A 505 19.65 14.83 -35.78
C PRO A 505 19.82 16.24 -35.19
N SER A 506 18.78 17.08 -35.23
CA SER A 506 18.80 18.42 -34.61
C SER A 506 18.44 18.42 -33.11
N GLY A 507 17.91 17.31 -32.59
CA GLY A 507 17.40 17.17 -31.23
C GLY A 507 16.14 18.01 -30.95
N GLN A 508 15.50 18.58 -32.00
CA GLN A 508 14.32 19.43 -31.87
C GLN A 508 13.01 18.67 -31.99
N VAL A 509 13.01 17.51 -32.64
CA VAL A 509 11.83 16.65 -32.76
C VAL A 509 12.20 15.31 -32.14
N ASN A 510 11.47 14.95 -31.09
CA ASN A 510 11.75 13.77 -30.31
C ASN A 510 10.47 12.95 -30.15
N ASP A 511 10.57 11.64 -30.22
CA ASP A 511 9.49 10.71 -29.92
C ASP A 511 9.83 9.96 -28.63
N LEU A 512 9.07 10.22 -27.56
CA LEU A 512 9.15 9.46 -26.32
C LEU A 512 8.19 8.28 -26.43
N ILE A 513 8.72 7.07 -26.34
CA ILE A 513 7.95 5.83 -26.26
C ILE A 513 8.13 5.23 -24.88
N VAL A 514 7.03 4.92 -24.21
CA VAL A 514 7.03 4.19 -22.93
C VAL A 514 6.29 2.87 -23.11
N THR A 515 7.00 1.76 -22.92
CA THR A 515 6.49 0.40 -23.08
C THR A 515 6.30 -0.26 -21.73
N LEU A 516 5.11 -0.83 -21.53
CA LEU A 516 4.68 -1.44 -20.28
C LEU A 516 4.18 -2.87 -20.54
N HIS A 517 4.42 -3.77 -19.59
CA HIS A 517 3.82 -5.10 -19.64
C HIS A 517 2.32 -5.02 -19.30
N TYR A 518 1.47 -5.70 -20.07
CA TYR A 518 0.01 -5.77 -19.85
C TYR A 518 -0.45 -6.29 -18.47
N ALA A 519 0.43 -6.94 -17.71
CA ALA A 519 0.13 -7.40 -16.36
C ALA A 519 0.10 -6.25 -15.34
N ILE A 520 0.73 -5.11 -15.65
CA ILE A 520 0.79 -3.95 -14.73
C ILE A 520 0.10 -2.70 -15.27
N ALA A 521 -0.32 -2.70 -16.54
CA ALA A 521 -0.82 -1.51 -17.20
C ALA A 521 -1.83 -1.83 -18.31
N ASP A 522 -2.68 -0.85 -18.60
CA ASP A 522 -3.58 -0.77 -19.75
C ASP A 522 -3.37 0.53 -20.54
N GLY A 523 -4.19 0.79 -21.57
CA GLY A 523 -3.98 1.92 -22.50
C GLY A 523 -4.00 3.27 -21.84
N GLU A 524 -4.91 3.44 -20.89
CA GLU A 524 -4.97 4.66 -20.08
C GLU A 524 -3.74 4.79 -19.19
N SER A 525 -3.27 3.70 -18.56
CA SER A 525 -2.01 3.73 -17.80
C SER A 525 -0.81 4.13 -18.66
N ALA A 526 -0.71 3.63 -19.89
CA ALA A 526 0.39 3.97 -20.80
C ALA A 526 0.42 5.47 -21.14
N MET A 527 -0.74 6.05 -21.46
CA MET A 527 -0.87 7.49 -21.73
C MET A 527 -0.60 8.33 -20.47
N THR A 528 -1.15 7.93 -19.32
CA THR A 528 -0.95 8.59 -18.02
C THR A 528 0.52 8.59 -17.61
N VAL A 529 1.23 7.47 -17.76
CA VAL A 529 2.66 7.38 -17.44
C VAL A 529 3.48 8.30 -18.33
N ALA A 530 3.22 8.36 -19.64
CA ALA A 530 3.95 9.25 -20.53
C ALA A 530 3.73 10.73 -20.18
N ALA A 531 2.49 11.14 -19.87
CA ALA A 531 2.20 12.50 -19.42
C ALA A 531 2.98 12.84 -18.14
N GLN A 532 2.90 11.99 -17.11
CA GLN A 532 3.57 12.22 -15.84
C GLN A 532 5.11 12.24 -15.98
N VAL A 533 5.67 11.40 -16.86
CA VAL A 533 7.12 11.40 -17.14
C VAL A 533 7.54 12.75 -17.72
N LEU A 534 6.80 13.27 -18.70
CA LEU A 534 7.11 14.56 -19.32
C LEU A 534 6.92 15.74 -18.35
N GLU A 535 5.83 15.75 -17.58
CA GLU A 535 5.57 16.78 -16.56
C GLU A 535 6.66 16.83 -15.48
N ALA A 536 7.07 15.66 -14.99
CA ALA A 536 8.16 15.55 -14.01
C ALA A 536 9.52 15.91 -14.64
N ALA A 537 9.78 15.49 -15.88
CA ALA A 537 11.02 15.81 -16.60
C ALA A 537 11.18 17.32 -16.88
N ALA A 538 10.07 18.04 -17.06
CA ALA A 538 10.08 19.50 -17.23
C ALA A 538 10.21 20.27 -15.90
N GLY A 539 10.12 19.60 -14.75
CA GLY A 539 10.13 20.23 -13.44
C GLY A 539 8.85 21.00 -13.10
N GLU A 540 7.76 20.76 -13.84
CA GLU A 540 6.46 21.41 -13.59
C GLU A 540 5.58 20.64 -12.60
N ALA A 541 5.85 19.34 -12.41
CA ALA A 541 5.10 18.53 -11.46
C ALA A 541 5.57 18.77 -10.01
N ALA A 542 4.64 19.17 -9.13
CA ALA A 542 4.86 19.01 -7.69
C ALA A 542 5.04 17.50 -7.37
N PRO A 543 5.88 17.12 -6.38
CA PRO A 543 6.06 15.73 -6.00
C PRO A 543 4.70 15.07 -5.73
N LEU A 544 4.33 14.15 -6.61
CA LEU A 544 3.03 13.53 -6.57
C LEU A 544 3.05 12.46 -5.45
N PRO A 545 2.00 12.35 -4.61
CA PRO A 545 2.00 11.40 -3.50
C PRO A 545 2.13 9.96 -4.02
N PRO A 546 2.77 9.03 -3.32
CA PRO A 546 2.81 7.64 -3.76
C PRO A 546 1.41 7.05 -4.00
N SER A 547 1.24 6.33 -5.12
CA SER A 547 0.01 5.58 -5.38
C SER A 547 -0.09 4.39 -4.41
N PRO A 548 -1.28 4.11 -3.84
CA PRO A 548 -1.46 2.95 -2.96
C PRO A 548 -1.27 1.64 -3.72
N VAL A 549 -0.86 0.58 -3.03
CA VAL A 549 -0.95 -0.77 -3.60
C VAL A 549 -2.42 -1.19 -3.59
N ARG A 550 -2.89 -1.67 -4.74
CA ARG A 550 -4.26 -2.17 -4.91
C ARG A 550 -4.27 -3.70 -4.89
N PRO A 551 -5.33 -4.33 -4.35
CA PRO A 551 -5.57 -5.75 -4.58
C PRO A 551 -5.84 -5.98 -6.08
N GLY A 552 -5.81 -7.24 -6.51
CA GLY A 552 -6.10 -7.60 -7.90
C GLY A 552 -7.45 -7.02 -8.37
N PRO A 553 -7.57 -6.53 -9.63
CA PRO A 553 -8.76 -5.82 -10.12
C PRO A 553 -10.09 -6.53 -9.85
N GLU A 554 -10.15 -7.86 -9.97
CA GLU A 554 -11.34 -8.68 -9.76
C GLU A 554 -11.82 -8.66 -8.30
N GLN A 555 -10.93 -8.41 -7.34
CA GLN A 555 -11.30 -8.25 -5.93
C GLN A 555 -12.03 -6.93 -5.67
N LEU A 556 -11.82 -5.93 -6.53
CA LEU A 556 -12.46 -4.61 -6.48
C LEU A 556 -13.83 -4.58 -7.15
N PHE A 557 -14.24 -5.66 -7.81
CA PHE A 557 -15.53 -5.69 -8.50
C PHE A 557 -16.70 -5.45 -7.52
N PRO A 558 -17.79 -4.80 -7.97
CA PRO A 558 -18.99 -4.64 -7.16
C PRO A 558 -19.48 -5.98 -6.63
N ALA A 559 -20.03 -6.02 -5.40
CA ALA A 559 -20.40 -7.27 -4.73
C ALA A 559 -21.26 -8.23 -5.58
N LYS A 560 -22.17 -7.68 -6.42
CA LYS A 560 -23.01 -8.47 -7.34
C LYS A 560 -22.26 -9.21 -8.46
N PHE A 561 -20.99 -8.89 -8.69
CA PHE A 561 -20.08 -9.55 -9.63
C PHE A 561 -19.00 -10.38 -8.93
N ARG A 562 -19.01 -10.51 -7.60
CA ARG A 562 -18.08 -11.33 -6.82
C ARG A 562 -18.78 -12.57 -6.25
N GLY A 563 -18.01 -13.61 -5.95
CA GLY A 563 -18.48 -14.85 -5.32
C GLY A 563 -19.63 -15.53 -6.10
N ALA A 564 -20.53 -16.20 -5.37
CA ALA A 564 -21.63 -16.98 -5.96
C ALA A 564 -22.58 -16.14 -6.83
N SER A 565 -22.84 -14.88 -6.46
CA SER A 565 -23.65 -13.96 -7.27
C SER A 565 -22.98 -13.64 -8.61
N GLY A 566 -21.67 -13.45 -8.61
CA GLY A 566 -20.86 -13.29 -9.82
C GLY A 566 -20.93 -14.52 -10.73
N THR A 567 -20.86 -15.73 -10.16
CA THR A 567 -20.99 -17.00 -10.91
C THR A 567 -22.34 -17.11 -11.61
N GLY A 568 -23.44 -16.78 -10.94
CA GLY A 568 -24.77 -16.79 -11.56
C GLY A 568 -24.90 -15.83 -12.75
N ARG A 569 -24.30 -14.63 -12.65
CA ARG A 569 -24.26 -13.65 -13.76
C ARG A 569 -23.41 -14.12 -14.92
N LEU A 570 -22.25 -14.73 -14.64
CA LEU A 570 -21.39 -15.35 -15.64
C LEU A 570 -22.16 -16.41 -16.44
N VAL A 571 -22.83 -17.36 -15.76
CA VAL A 571 -23.64 -18.40 -16.43
C VAL A 571 -24.72 -17.76 -17.30
N GLY A 572 -25.43 -16.76 -16.78
CA GLY A 572 -26.43 -16.02 -17.55
C GLY A 572 -25.86 -15.34 -18.80
N SER A 573 -24.65 -14.75 -18.71
CA SER A 573 -23.95 -14.16 -19.85
C SER A 573 -23.58 -15.22 -20.89
N LEU A 574 -22.98 -16.32 -20.45
CA LEU A 574 -22.57 -17.41 -21.34
C LEU A 574 -23.75 -18.02 -22.10
N LEU A 575 -24.91 -18.20 -21.45
CA LEU A 575 -26.12 -18.70 -22.11
C LEU A 575 -26.64 -17.72 -23.18
N ARG A 576 -26.61 -16.41 -22.90
CA ARG A 576 -26.98 -15.38 -23.89
C ARG A 576 -26.02 -15.37 -25.07
N ASP A 577 -24.72 -15.44 -24.80
CA ASP A 577 -23.69 -15.46 -25.85
C ASP A 577 -23.78 -16.73 -26.70
N GLN A 578 -24.01 -17.89 -26.07
CA GLN A 578 -24.22 -19.15 -26.80
C GLN A 578 -25.47 -19.10 -27.70
N LYS A 579 -26.59 -18.54 -27.21
CA LYS A 579 -27.80 -18.34 -28.01
C LYS A 579 -27.54 -17.42 -29.21
N THR A 580 -26.77 -16.35 -28.99
CA THR A 580 -26.38 -15.38 -30.02
C THR A 580 -25.49 -16.04 -31.07
N GLN A 581 -24.49 -16.80 -30.65
CA GLN A 581 -23.60 -17.57 -31.53
C GLN A 581 -24.37 -18.55 -32.40
N LEU A 582 -25.32 -19.30 -31.83
CA LEU A 582 -26.14 -20.25 -32.59
C LEU A 582 -27.08 -19.57 -33.58
N ARG A 583 -27.64 -18.41 -33.21
CA ARG A 583 -28.58 -17.65 -34.04
C ARG A 583 -27.90 -16.97 -35.23
N HIS A 584 -26.77 -16.31 -34.99
CA HIS A 584 -26.14 -15.43 -35.98
C HIS A 584 -24.97 -16.08 -36.73
N ARG A 585 -24.31 -17.08 -36.12
CA ARG A 585 -23.14 -17.79 -36.67
C ARG A 585 -22.12 -16.81 -37.28
N PRO A 586 -21.60 -15.86 -36.48
CA PRO A 586 -20.72 -14.82 -36.98
C PRO A 586 -19.49 -15.43 -37.67
N ARG A 587 -19.14 -14.88 -38.83
CA ARG A 587 -17.93 -15.21 -39.57
C ARG A 587 -16.71 -14.69 -38.81
N ARG A 588 -15.60 -15.41 -38.95
CA ARG A 588 -14.28 -15.03 -38.43
C ARG A 588 -13.39 -14.61 -39.59
N LEU A 589 -12.46 -13.71 -39.30
CA LEU A 589 -11.35 -13.42 -40.19
C LEU A 589 -10.37 -14.59 -40.13
N GLU A 590 -10.25 -15.32 -41.24
CA GLU A 590 -9.37 -16.48 -41.29
C GLU A 590 -7.89 -16.01 -41.38
N PRO A 591 -7.01 -16.52 -40.51
CA PRO A 591 -5.59 -16.26 -40.61
C PRO A 591 -5.02 -16.92 -41.86
N THR A 592 -4.05 -16.27 -42.51
CA THR A 592 -3.30 -16.84 -43.64
C THR A 592 -2.60 -18.12 -43.21
N ARG A 593 -1.99 -18.10 -42.02
CA ARG A 593 -1.28 -19.24 -41.43
C ARG A 593 -1.26 -19.16 -39.91
N ILE A 594 -1.82 -20.15 -39.23
CA ILE A 594 -1.64 -20.26 -37.78
C ILE A 594 -0.23 -20.77 -37.50
N ALA A 595 0.58 -19.96 -36.81
CA ALA A 595 1.92 -20.33 -36.36
C ALA A 595 1.93 -20.61 -34.85
N PRO A 596 2.86 -21.44 -34.35
CA PRO A 596 3.11 -21.58 -32.91
C PRO A 596 3.38 -20.22 -32.26
N PRO A 597 2.97 -19.99 -31.00
CA PRO A 597 3.15 -18.70 -30.31
C PRO A 597 4.57 -18.13 -30.40
N SER A 598 5.61 -18.95 -30.24
CA SER A 598 7.01 -18.51 -30.30
C SER A 598 7.43 -17.89 -31.64
N GLN A 599 6.69 -18.15 -32.72
CA GLN A 599 6.91 -17.60 -34.06
C GLN A 599 6.01 -16.40 -34.37
N ARG A 600 5.10 -16.03 -33.45
CA ARG A 600 4.18 -14.91 -33.63
C ARG A 600 4.88 -13.59 -33.35
N ARG A 601 4.65 -12.57 -34.18
CA ARG A 601 5.16 -11.22 -33.96
C ARG A 601 4.02 -10.21 -34.11
N SER A 602 3.78 -9.43 -33.07
CA SER A 602 2.84 -8.31 -33.14
C SER A 602 3.49 -7.17 -33.93
N ARG A 603 2.72 -6.55 -34.83
CA ARG A 603 3.13 -5.42 -35.67
C ARG A 603 2.00 -4.42 -35.81
N VAL A 604 2.28 -3.21 -36.28
CA VAL A 604 1.28 -2.15 -36.42
C VAL A 604 1.25 -1.53 -37.82
N VAL A 605 0.04 -1.21 -38.30
CA VAL A 605 -0.19 -0.30 -39.42
C VAL A 605 -0.85 0.96 -38.89
N HIS A 606 -0.16 2.10 -38.99
CA HIS A 606 -0.65 3.39 -38.51
C HIS A 606 -1.39 4.17 -39.60
N ARG A 607 -2.52 4.80 -39.22
CA ARG A 607 -3.28 5.75 -40.02
C ARG A 607 -3.74 6.89 -39.12
N THR A 608 -4.05 8.03 -39.72
CA THR A 608 -4.58 9.19 -39.02
C THR A 608 -5.79 9.78 -39.73
N LEU A 609 -6.62 10.48 -38.98
CA LEU A 609 -7.60 11.43 -39.53
C LEU A 609 -7.22 12.83 -39.06
N THR A 610 -7.33 13.80 -39.96
CA THR A 610 -7.09 15.21 -39.66
C THR A 610 -8.17 15.78 -38.74
N GLY A 611 -7.91 16.95 -38.14
CA GLY A 611 -8.89 17.65 -37.29
C GLY A 611 -10.24 17.86 -37.98
N ASP A 612 -10.23 18.38 -39.22
CA ASP A 612 -11.45 18.58 -40.01
C ASP A 612 -12.22 17.27 -40.24
N GLN A 613 -11.52 16.17 -40.51
CA GLN A 613 -12.13 14.85 -40.71
C GLN A 613 -12.70 14.30 -39.40
N LEU A 614 -12.00 14.46 -38.28
CA LEU A 614 -12.47 14.06 -36.96
C LEU A 614 -13.71 14.88 -36.55
N ASP A 615 -13.71 16.18 -36.80
CA ASP A 615 -14.86 17.06 -36.50
C ASP A 615 -16.09 16.72 -37.34
N ALA A 616 -15.89 16.38 -38.61
CA ALA A 616 -16.95 15.86 -39.46
C ALA A 616 -17.55 14.56 -38.91
N LEU A 617 -16.70 13.60 -38.49
CA LEU A 617 -17.16 12.36 -37.85
C LEU A 617 -17.91 12.62 -36.54
N LEU A 618 -17.38 13.46 -35.66
CA LEU A 618 -18.01 13.81 -34.39
C LEU A 618 -19.38 14.49 -34.61
N THR A 619 -19.48 15.33 -35.64
CA THR A 619 -20.74 15.94 -36.06
C THR A 619 -21.72 14.90 -36.58
N GLY A 620 -21.25 13.95 -37.39
CA GLY A 620 -22.04 12.83 -37.88
C GLY A 620 -22.57 11.93 -36.76
N CYS A 621 -21.73 11.66 -35.75
CA CYS A 621 -22.05 10.93 -34.53
C CYS A 621 -23.16 11.63 -33.74
N ARG A 622 -22.98 12.93 -33.43
CA ARG A 622 -23.99 13.74 -32.71
C ARG A 622 -25.33 13.79 -33.44
N ALA A 623 -25.32 13.98 -34.75
CA ALA A 623 -26.56 14.08 -35.55
C ALA A 623 -27.40 12.79 -35.53
N ARG A 624 -26.79 11.64 -35.23
CA ARG A 624 -27.43 10.31 -35.28
C ARG A 624 -27.56 9.64 -33.91
N GLY A 625 -27.02 10.26 -32.86
CA GLY A 625 -26.99 9.68 -31.52
C GLY A 625 -26.18 8.38 -31.45
N VAL A 626 -25.02 8.35 -32.11
CA VAL A 626 -24.10 7.21 -32.12
C VAL A 626 -22.77 7.63 -31.52
N GLU A 627 -22.17 6.80 -30.66
CA GLU A 627 -20.84 7.08 -30.10
C GLU A 627 -19.72 6.86 -31.12
N LEU A 628 -18.64 7.64 -31.03
CA LEU A 628 -17.49 7.51 -31.94
C LEU A 628 -16.85 6.12 -31.86
N GLN A 629 -16.79 5.51 -30.67
CA GLN A 629 -16.37 4.11 -30.48
C GLN A 629 -17.11 3.15 -31.42
N SER A 630 -18.43 3.32 -31.56
CA SER A 630 -19.29 2.45 -32.36
C SER A 630 -19.07 2.69 -33.86
N ALA A 631 -18.82 3.93 -34.28
CA ALA A 631 -18.43 4.26 -35.64
C ALA A 631 -17.05 3.67 -36.01
N LEU A 632 -16.06 3.75 -35.11
CA LEU A 632 -14.75 3.14 -35.30
C LEU A 632 -14.83 1.61 -35.36
N SER A 633 -15.61 0.99 -34.48
CA SER A 633 -15.88 -0.46 -34.52
C SER A 633 -16.59 -0.88 -35.80
N ALA A 634 -17.55 -0.09 -36.30
CA ALA A 634 -18.22 -0.34 -37.57
C ALA A 634 -17.25 -0.25 -38.74
N ALA A 635 -16.38 0.75 -38.75
CA ALA A 635 -15.39 0.94 -39.80
C ALA A 635 -14.37 -0.21 -39.84
N LEU A 636 -13.88 -0.62 -38.66
CA LEU A 636 -13.01 -1.79 -38.52
C LEU A 636 -13.70 -3.07 -39.05
N LEU A 637 -14.98 -3.25 -38.76
CA LEU A 637 -15.79 -4.38 -39.26
C LEU A 637 -15.98 -4.32 -40.79
N VAL A 638 -16.25 -3.14 -41.36
CA VAL A 638 -16.31 -2.96 -42.81
C VAL A 638 -14.97 -3.30 -43.46
N GLY A 639 -13.85 -2.81 -42.91
CA GLY A 639 -12.51 -3.12 -43.39
C GLY A 639 -12.21 -4.61 -43.36
N ALA A 640 -12.53 -5.28 -42.25
CA ALA A 640 -12.44 -6.72 -42.11
C ALA A 640 -13.30 -7.48 -43.13
N ALA A 641 -14.56 -7.07 -43.31
CA ALA A 641 -15.48 -7.76 -44.22
C ALA A 641 -15.04 -7.62 -45.69
N ARG A 642 -14.56 -6.44 -46.08
CA ARG A 642 -14.03 -6.17 -47.43
C ARG A 642 -12.72 -6.90 -47.68
N GLU A 643 -11.80 -6.89 -46.73
CA GLU A 643 -10.54 -7.67 -46.80
C GLU A 643 -10.82 -9.16 -46.98
N ALA A 644 -11.84 -9.69 -46.28
CA ALA A 644 -12.29 -11.07 -46.40
C ALA A 644 -13.08 -11.37 -47.70
N GLY A 645 -13.23 -10.40 -48.61
CA GLY A 645 -13.97 -10.56 -49.86
C GLY A 645 -15.47 -10.82 -49.65
N THR A 646 -16.08 -10.26 -48.60
CA THR A 646 -17.48 -10.53 -48.27
C THR A 646 -18.43 -9.75 -49.19
N THR A 647 -19.12 -10.48 -50.07
CA THR A 647 -20.02 -9.92 -51.10
C THR A 647 -21.49 -9.84 -50.68
N GLY A 648 -21.89 -10.49 -49.58
CA GLY A 648 -23.27 -10.55 -49.11
C GLY A 648 -23.40 -10.28 -47.62
N ALA A 649 -24.64 -10.07 -47.15
CA ALA A 649 -24.91 -9.78 -45.76
C ALA A 649 -24.41 -10.91 -44.83
N SER A 650 -23.53 -10.60 -43.90
CA SER A 650 -22.84 -11.57 -43.04
C SER A 650 -22.69 -11.03 -41.63
N TRP A 651 -22.89 -11.89 -40.63
CA TRP A 651 -22.64 -11.54 -39.24
C TRP A 651 -21.15 -11.59 -38.93
N PHE A 652 -20.66 -10.60 -38.19
CA PHE A 652 -19.34 -10.58 -37.59
C PHE A 652 -19.47 -10.29 -36.10
N THR A 653 -18.38 -10.37 -35.37
CA THR A 653 -18.30 -9.94 -33.97
C THR A 653 -17.11 -9.01 -33.82
N VAL A 654 -17.36 -7.83 -33.26
CA VAL A 654 -16.32 -6.86 -32.92
C VAL A 654 -16.22 -6.74 -31.40
N GLY A 655 -15.04 -7.00 -30.86
CA GLY A 655 -14.73 -6.77 -29.46
C GLY A 655 -14.44 -5.29 -29.24
N SER A 656 -15.17 -4.62 -28.35
CA SER A 656 -14.84 -3.27 -27.88
C SER A 656 -14.28 -3.37 -26.47
N SER A 657 -13.09 -2.81 -26.23
CA SER A 657 -12.57 -2.77 -24.87
C SER A 657 -13.25 -1.69 -24.04
N VAL A 658 -13.23 -1.89 -22.72
CA VAL A 658 -13.92 -1.04 -21.75
C VAL A 658 -12.95 -0.72 -20.62
N ASN A 659 -12.64 0.55 -20.43
CA ASN A 659 -12.06 1.03 -19.19
C ASN A 659 -13.10 0.88 -18.08
N PHE A 660 -12.82 0.07 -17.06
CA PHE A 660 -13.75 -0.17 -15.96
C PHE A 660 -13.38 0.54 -14.66
N ARG A 661 -12.38 1.44 -14.62
CA ARG A 661 -12.03 2.23 -13.43
C ARG A 661 -13.26 2.89 -12.79
N SER A 662 -14.06 3.57 -13.59
CA SER A 662 -15.31 4.23 -13.18
C SER A 662 -16.36 3.28 -12.59
N HIS A 663 -16.27 1.97 -12.87
CA HIS A 663 -17.20 0.97 -12.35
C HIS A 663 -16.80 0.41 -10.98
N LEU A 664 -15.62 0.79 -10.47
CA LEU A 664 -15.07 0.36 -9.19
C LEU A 664 -15.41 1.33 -8.04
N GLY A 665 -16.40 2.21 -8.22
CA GLY A 665 -16.94 3.05 -7.14
C GLY A 665 -16.00 4.17 -6.69
N GLY A 666 -15.20 4.72 -7.59
CA GLY A 666 -14.27 5.82 -7.31
C GLY A 666 -13.03 5.41 -6.49
N VAL A 667 -12.82 4.10 -6.30
CA VAL A 667 -11.67 3.58 -5.54
C VAL A 667 -10.36 3.81 -6.28
N ILE A 668 -10.39 3.80 -7.62
CA ILE A 668 -9.23 3.95 -8.50
C ILE A 668 -9.32 5.30 -9.21
N SER A 669 -8.27 6.10 -9.11
CA SER A 669 -8.09 7.32 -9.90
C SER A 669 -7.58 7.02 -11.31
N ASP A 670 -7.93 7.85 -12.29
CA ASP A 670 -7.42 7.76 -13.67
C ASP A 670 -5.90 8.01 -13.75
N ALA A 671 -5.34 8.62 -12.70
CA ALA A 671 -3.89 8.84 -12.56
C ALA A 671 -3.14 7.59 -12.04
N GLU A 672 -3.83 6.51 -11.65
CA GLU A 672 -3.23 5.29 -11.13
C GLU A 672 -2.90 4.27 -12.24
N VAL A 673 -1.72 3.67 -12.13
CA VAL A 673 -1.25 2.61 -13.03
C VAL A 673 -1.84 1.26 -12.61
N GLY A 674 -2.38 0.52 -13.57
CA GLY A 674 -2.87 -0.83 -13.37
C GLY A 674 -3.61 -1.37 -14.59
N THR A 675 -4.01 -2.65 -14.54
CA THR A 675 -4.78 -3.28 -15.61
C THR A 675 -6.28 -3.19 -15.29
N TYR A 676 -6.98 -2.22 -15.88
CA TYR A 676 -8.43 -2.00 -15.65
C TYR A 676 -9.23 -2.03 -16.96
N GLN A 677 -8.89 -3.00 -17.83
CA GLN A 677 -9.50 -3.18 -19.14
C GLN A 677 -10.36 -4.45 -19.19
N GLY A 678 -11.62 -4.30 -19.60
CA GLY A 678 -12.53 -5.40 -19.94
C GLY A 678 -12.85 -5.42 -21.43
N MET A 679 -13.64 -6.38 -21.88
CA MET A 679 -14.07 -6.49 -23.28
C MET A 679 -15.56 -6.80 -23.39
N ILE A 680 -16.21 -6.19 -24.37
CA ILE A 680 -17.58 -6.48 -24.81
C ILE A 680 -17.52 -6.95 -26.25
N ALA A 681 -17.96 -8.17 -26.51
CA ALA A 681 -18.11 -8.69 -27.87
C ALA A 681 -19.50 -8.35 -28.41
N THR A 682 -19.56 -7.55 -29.47
CA THR A 682 -20.80 -7.10 -30.10
C THR A 682 -20.97 -7.79 -31.45
N PRO A 683 -21.97 -8.66 -31.63
CA PRO A 683 -22.34 -9.17 -32.94
C PRO A 683 -23.00 -8.06 -33.77
N ALA A 684 -22.63 -7.96 -35.04
CA ALA A 684 -23.28 -7.02 -35.97
C ALA A 684 -23.31 -7.58 -37.39
N GLN A 685 -24.35 -7.22 -38.15
CA GLN A 685 -24.49 -7.67 -39.53
C GLN A 685 -23.86 -6.68 -40.52
N TYR A 686 -22.74 -7.06 -41.11
CA TYR A 686 -22.22 -6.37 -42.28
C TYR A 686 -23.14 -6.59 -43.47
N ALA A 687 -23.47 -5.53 -44.20
CA ALA A 687 -24.13 -5.61 -45.51
C ALA A 687 -23.47 -4.60 -46.46
N PRO A 688 -23.01 -5.00 -47.67
CA PRO A 688 -22.29 -4.11 -48.59
C PRO A 688 -23.06 -2.85 -49.02
N TRP A 689 -24.39 -2.90 -48.98
CA TRP A 689 -25.28 -1.80 -49.32
C TRP A 689 -25.70 -0.94 -48.12
N ALA A 690 -25.36 -1.35 -46.90
CA ALA A 690 -25.66 -0.56 -45.70
C ALA A 690 -24.62 0.55 -45.54
N SER A 691 -25.09 1.73 -45.13
CA SER A 691 -24.20 2.82 -44.74
C SER A 691 -23.42 2.47 -43.48
N LEU A 692 -22.24 3.08 -43.29
CA LEU A 692 -21.47 2.96 -42.06
C LEU A 692 -22.33 3.28 -40.83
N TRP A 693 -23.14 4.33 -40.91
CA TRP A 693 -24.00 4.79 -39.81
C TRP A 693 -25.06 3.78 -39.39
N GLN A 694 -25.61 3.00 -40.32
CA GLN A 694 -26.57 1.93 -39.98
C GLN A 694 -25.88 0.83 -39.17
N LEU A 695 -24.69 0.42 -39.58
CA LEU A 695 -23.89 -0.58 -38.86
C LEU A 695 -23.43 -0.04 -37.50
N ALA A 696 -22.98 1.22 -37.45
CA ALA A 696 -22.56 1.88 -36.21
C ALA A 696 -23.73 1.97 -35.21
N ALA A 697 -24.94 2.31 -35.65
CA ALA A 697 -26.13 2.34 -34.79
C ALA A 697 -26.59 0.94 -34.32
N GLU A 698 -26.33 -0.11 -35.10
CA GLU A 698 -26.53 -1.50 -34.65
C GLU A 698 -25.55 -1.86 -33.54
N ILE A 699 -24.27 -1.61 -33.76
CA ILE A 699 -23.20 -1.85 -32.78
C ILE A 699 -23.45 -1.05 -31.50
N ASP A 700 -23.81 0.23 -31.63
CA ASP A 700 -24.02 1.13 -30.50
C ASP A 700 -25.15 0.66 -29.57
N ARG A 701 -26.29 0.26 -30.14
CA ARG A 701 -27.42 -0.25 -29.37
C ARG A 701 -27.08 -1.51 -28.60
N GLU A 702 -26.42 -2.47 -29.24
CA GLU A 702 -26.02 -3.74 -28.61
C GLU A 702 -24.92 -3.52 -27.57
N TYR A 703 -23.92 -2.68 -27.88
CA TYR A 703 -22.86 -2.29 -26.94
C TYR A 703 -23.43 -1.61 -25.69
N ALA A 704 -24.31 -0.61 -25.86
CA ALA A 704 -24.95 0.09 -24.76
C ALA A 704 -25.78 -0.86 -23.87
N ASP A 705 -26.45 -1.84 -24.47
CA ASP A 705 -27.23 -2.85 -23.76
C ASP A 705 -26.35 -3.80 -22.92
N ARG A 706 -25.23 -4.25 -23.49
CA ARG A 706 -24.22 -5.05 -22.79
C ARG A 706 -23.50 -4.25 -21.69
N MET A 707 -23.24 -2.97 -21.92
CA MET A 707 -22.68 -2.05 -20.92
C MET A 707 -23.62 -1.83 -19.74
N ARG A 708 -24.93 -1.63 -19.97
CA ARG A 708 -25.95 -1.55 -18.90
C ARG A 708 -25.95 -2.80 -18.02
N ARG A 709 -25.76 -3.99 -18.60
CA ARG A 709 -25.61 -5.25 -17.86
C ARG A 709 -24.25 -5.43 -17.19
N ARG A 710 -23.24 -4.65 -17.60
CA ARG A 710 -21.82 -4.81 -17.27
C ARG A 710 -21.31 -6.21 -17.64
N ASP A 711 -21.60 -6.64 -18.86
CA ASP A 711 -21.21 -7.97 -19.34
C ASP A 711 -19.67 -8.14 -19.39
N HIS A 712 -18.89 -7.05 -19.54
CA HIS A 712 -17.42 -7.07 -19.39
C HIS A 712 -16.96 -7.52 -17.99
N LEU A 713 -17.71 -7.12 -16.96
CA LEU A 713 -17.71 -7.64 -15.58
C LEU A 713 -17.64 -9.16 -15.54
N SER A 714 -18.63 -9.74 -16.22
CA SER A 714 -18.87 -11.18 -16.24
C SER A 714 -17.85 -11.90 -17.12
N ALA A 715 -17.42 -11.30 -18.22
CA ALA A 715 -16.38 -11.85 -19.08
C ALA A 715 -15.04 -12.03 -18.33
N LEU A 716 -14.67 -11.08 -17.46
CA LEU A 716 -13.46 -11.20 -16.64
C LEU A 716 -13.57 -12.33 -15.60
N ASN A 717 -14.76 -12.58 -15.05
CA ASN A 717 -14.97 -13.75 -14.17
C ASN A 717 -14.80 -15.09 -14.90
N LEU A 718 -14.98 -15.15 -16.23
CA LEU A 718 -14.69 -16.35 -17.00
C LEU A 718 -13.19 -16.67 -16.97
N LEU A 719 -12.33 -15.64 -17.05
CA LEU A 719 -10.88 -15.83 -16.90
C LEU A 719 -10.55 -16.39 -15.52
N GLN A 720 -11.22 -15.93 -14.46
CA GLN A 720 -11.03 -16.50 -13.13
C GLN A 720 -11.31 -18.02 -13.07
N ALA A 721 -12.34 -18.49 -13.77
CA ALA A 721 -12.74 -19.89 -13.76
C ALA A 721 -11.94 -20.78 -14.74
N ALA A 722 -11.50 -20.24 -15.88
CA ALA A 722 -11.01 -21.01 -17.01
C ALA A 722 -9.62 -20.61 -17.52
N ALA A 723 -9.02 -19.52 -17.03
CA ALA A 723 -7.67 -19.15 -17.44
C ALA A 723 -6.64 -20.17 -16.95
N PRO A 724 -5.58 -20.43 -17.74
CA PRO A 724 -4.52 -21.35 -17.34
C PRO A 724 -3.80 -20.86 -16.08
N LYS A 725 -3.21 -21.80 -15.35
CA LYS A 725 -2.48 -21.51 -14.10
C LYS A 725 -0.99 -21.26 -14.34
N SER A 726 -0.46 -21.72 -15.47
CA SER A 726 0.93 -21.58 -15.88
C SER A 726 1.07 -21.71 -17.41
N VAL A 727 2.25 -21.38 -17.93
CA VAL A 727 2.58 -21.57 -19.36
C VAL A 727 2.36 -23.03 -19.79
N GLY A 728 2.76 -24.00 -18.96
CA GLY A 728 2.62 -25.43 -19.26
C GLY A 728 1.17 -25.93 -19.39
N THR A 729 0.19 -25.19 -18.87
CA THR A 729 -1.24 -25.53 -18.95
C THR A 729 -2.02 -24.68 -19.95
N SER A 730 -1.34 -23.79 -20.70
CA SER A 730 -1.99 -22.80 -21.56
C SER A 730 -2.36 -23.31 -22.95
N ALA A 731 -1.78 -24.43 -23.41
CA ALA A 731 -1.89 -24.90 -24.79
C ALA A 731 -3.35 -25.07 -25.28
N SER A 732 -4.21 -25.66 -24.45
CA SER A 732 -5.63 -25.84 -24.79
C SER A 732 -6.39 -24.51 -24.85
N THR A 733 -6.10 -23.58 -23.94
CA THR A 733 -6.68 -22.22 -23.96
C THR A 733 -6.27 -21.48 -25.23
N VAL A 734 -4.98 -21.49 -25.59
CA VAL A 734 -4.47 -20.87 -26.82
C VAL A 734 -5.12 -21.49 -28.06
N GLN A 735 -5.23 -22.81 -28.11
CA GLN A 735 -5.90 -23.50 -29.22
C GLN A 735 -7.38 -23.10 -29.33
N VAL A 736 -8.08 -22.95 -28.20
CA VAL A 736 -9.47 -22.46 -28.18
C VAL A 736 -9.53 -21.01 -28.70
N MET A 737 -8.58 -20.14 -28.31
CA MET A 737 -8.54 -18.77 -28.83
C MET A 737 -8.28 -18.73 -30.33
N ASP A 738 -7.34 -19.54 -30.83
CA ASP A 738 -7.02 -19.62 -32.27
C ASP A 738 -8.18 -20.16 -33.12
N THR A 739 -8.98 -21.09 -32.58
CA THR A 739 -10.02 -21.81 -33.36
C THR A 739 -11.44 -21.32 -33.11
N ARG A 740 -11.73 -20.77 -31.93
CA ARG A 740 -13.07 -20.40 -31.47
C ARG A 740 -13.11 -19.09 -30.69
N GLY A 741 -11.98 -18.41 -30.51
CA GLY A 741 -11.88 -17.18 -29.74
C GLY A 741 -12.76 -16.07 -30.32
N PRO A 742 -13.36 -15.22 -29.49
CA PRO A 742 -14.12 -14.05 -29.95
C PRO A 742 -13.21 -12.89 -30.41
N GLY A 743 -11.90 -12.93 -30.15
CA GLY A 743 -10.96 -11.81 -30.28
C GLY A 743 -10.25 -11.65 -31.63
N HIS A 744 -10.89 -11.99 -32.76
CA HIS A 744 -10.25 -11.81 -34.08
C HIS A 744 -10.37 -10.41 -34.64
N LEU A 745 -11.26 -9.59 -34.08
CA LEU A 745 -11.45 -8.20 -34.46
C LEU A 745 -11.79 -7.38 -33.22
N CYS A 746 -10.82 -6.64 -32.70
CA CYS A 746 -10.97 -5.85 -31.48
C CYS A 746 -10.71 -4.37 -31.75
N MET A 747 -11.47 -3.49 -31.11
CA MET A 747 -11.31 -2.05 -31.10
C MET A 747 -11.11 -1.57 -29.66
N THR A 748 -9.99 -0.91 -29.40
CA THR A 748 -9.74 -0.19 -28.14
C THR A 748 -9.64 1.29 -28.44
N TYR A 749 -10.57 2.07 -27.90
CA TYR A 749 -10.55 3.51 -28.08
C TYR A 749 -10.61 4.22 -26.73
N LEU A 750 -9.69 5.17 -26.52
CA LEU A 750 -9.52 5.90 -25.25
C LEU A 750 -10.28 7.24 -25.20
N GLY A 751 -11.09 7.56 -26.21
CA GLY A 751 -11.78 8.84 -26.25
C GLY A 751 -10.95 9.99 -26.84
N GLN A 752 -11.44 11.21 -26.62
CA GLN A 752 -10.63 12.42 -26.68
C GLN A 752 -9.80 12.46 -25.39
N TYR A 753 -8.55 12.03 -25.50
CA TYR A 753 -7.66 11.96 -24.34
C TYR A 753 -7.03 13.34 -24.14
N GLY A 754 -7.29 13.97 -22.99
CA GLY A 754 -6.82 15.32 -22.65
C GLY A 754 -5.31 15.37 -22.37
N PHE A 755 -4.49 15.03 -23.36
CA PHE A 755 -3.05 15.13 -23.28
C PHE A 755 -2.63 16.60 -23.40
N PRO A 756 -1.69 17.10 -22.58
CA PRO A 756 -1.27 18.50 -22.65
C PRO A 756 -0.68 18.87 -24.01
N ASP A 757 -1.01 20.05 -24.52
CA ASP A 757 -0.39 20.62 -25.74
C ASP A 757 1.02 21.15 -25.50
N LYS A 758 1.32 21.47 -24.24
CA LYS A 758 2.58 22.06 -23.80
C LYS A 758 2.92 21.61 -22.39
N VAL A 759 4.20 21.32 -22.16
CA VAL A 759 4.77 21.02 -20.84
C VAL A 759 6.14 21.71 -20.78
N GLY A 760 6.30 22.65 -19.86
CA GLY A 760 7.51 23.45 -19.74
C GLY A 760 7.81 24.24 -21.00
N ALA A 761 9.01 24.02 -21.55
CA ALA A 761 9.44 24.61 -22.81
C ALA A 761 8.97 23.81 -24.04
N TRP A 762 8.42 22.60 -23.86
CA TRP A 762 8.10 21.68 -24.94
C TRP A 762 6.67 21.84 -25.42
N ARG A 763 6.50 21.86 -26.74
CA ARG A 763 5.18 21.64 -27.36
C ARG A 763 5.04 20.16 -27.62
N LEU A 764 3.89 19.57 -27.28
CA LEU A 764 3.62 18.16 -27.45
C LEU A 764 2.63 17.96 -28.61
N SER A 765 2.74 16.85 -29.32
CA SER A 765 1.80 16.48 -30.38
C SER A 765 1.71 14.97 -30.55
N GLU A 766 0.68 14.53 -31.30
CA GLU A 766 0.52 13.14 -31.76
C GLU A 766 0.64 12.10 -30.63
N ALA A 767 0.15 12.44 -29.44
CA ALA A 767 0.15 11.53 -28.30
C ALA A 767 -0.80 10.36 -28.58
N GLN A 768 -0.29 9.14 -28.61
CA GLN A 768 -1.07 7.95 -28.97
C GLN A 768 -0.60 6.72 -28.22
N PHE A 769 -1.38 5.65 -28.28
CA PHE A 769 -1.00 4.36 -27.74
C PHE A 769 -1.15 3.24 -28.78
N VAL A 770 -0.37 2.18 -28.61
CA VAL A 770 -0.35 0.97 -29.43
C VAL A 770 -0.39 -0.25 -28.52
N SER A 771 -1.09 -1.29 -28.97
CA SER A 771 -1.27 -2.56 -28.26
C SER A 771 -0.68 -3.71 -29.07
N GLY A 772 0.15 -4.53 -28.43
CA GLY A 772 0.46 -5.87 -28.89
C GLY A 772 -0.72 -6.83 -28.69
N MET A 773 -0.62 -8.02 -29.28
CA MET A 773 -1.71 -9.01 -29.30
C MET A 773 -1.30 -10.41 -28.86
N SER A 774 -0.03 -10.79 -29.07
CA SER A 774 0.52 -12.08 -28.63
C SER A 774 -0.34 -13.27 -29.11
N VAL A 775 -0.91 -14.03 -28.18
CA VAL A 775 -1.79 -15.18 -28.37
C VAL A 775 -3.27 -14.84 -28.17
N SER A 776 -3.60 -13.57 -27.92
CA SER A 776 -4.95 -13.13 -27.58
C SER A 776 -5.85 -12.85 -28.80
N GLY A 777 -5.28 -12.84 -30.01
CA GLY A 777 -6.00 -12.61 -31.26
C GLY A 777 -5.06 -12.46 -32.47
N PHE A 778 -5.61 -12.09 -33.63
CA PHE A 778 -4.82 -11.80 -34.84
C PHE A 778 -4.91 -10.35 -35.36
N ILE A 779 -6.04 -9.65 -35.18
CA ILE A 779 -6.21 -8.23 -35.52
C ILE A 779 -6.84 -7.45 -34.35
N MET A 780 -6.24 -6.32 -33.99
CA MET A 780 -6.76 -5.37 -33.00
C MET A 780 -6.41 -3.94 -33.41
N ALA A 781 -7.43 -3.10 -33.49
CA ALA A 781 -7.23 -1.66 -33.66
C ALA A 781 -7.18 -0.95 -32.31
N THR A 782 -6.28 0.01 -32.21
CA THR A 782 -6.21 0.99 -31.13
C THR A 782 -6.42 2.38 -31.71
N ALA A 783 -7.18 3.23 -31.02
CA ALA A 783 -7.43 4.59 -31.46
C ALA A 783 -7.54 5.56 -30.28
N ASN A 784 -7.11 6.79 -30.48
CA ASN A 784 -7.36 7.90 -29.56
C ASN A 784 -7.31 9.21 -30.32
N ALA A 785 -8.11 10.18 -29.87
CA ALA A 785 -8.03 11.55 -30.36
C ALA A 785 -7.20 12.39 -29.38
N SER A 786 -6.23 13.13 -29.91
CA SER A 786 -5.35 14.05 -29.18
C SER A 786 -4.79 15.08 -30.17
N HIS A 787 -4.48 16.30 -29.73
CA HIS A 787 -3.83 17.33 -30.57
C HIS A 787 -4.51 17.52 -31.94
N ASP A 788 -5.84 17.64 -31.96
CA ASP A 788 -6.69 17.81 -33.15
C ASP A 788 -6.51 16.76 -34.26
N GLN A 789 -6.23 15.51 -33.89
CA GLN A 789 -6.18 14.39 -34.82
C GLN A 789 -6.63 13.09 -34.14
N LEU A 790 -7.05 12.13 -34.95
CA LEU A 790 -7.37 10.77 -34.50
C LEU A 790 -6.30 9.81 -35.02
N SER A 791 -5.54 9.21 -34.13
CA SER A 791 -4.65 8.09 -34.46
C SER A 791 -5.45 6.80 -34.54
N PHE A 792 -5.21 6.00 -35.58
CA PHE A 792 -5.86 4.71 -35.84
C PHE A 792 -4.79 3.66 -36.19
N ASN A 793 -4.50 2.80 -35.22
CA ASN A 793 -3.40 1.83 -35.26
C ASN A 793 -3.97 0.42 -35.39
N VAL A 794 -3.81 -0.23 -36.54
CA VAL A 794 -4.17 -1.64 -36.75
C VAL A 794 -3.01 -2.54 -36.35
N GLY A 795 -3.07 -3.09 -35.15
CA GLY A 795 -2.19 -4.15 -34.68
C GLY A 795 -2.56 -5.48 -35.32
N TYR A 796 -1.55 -6.22 -35.81
CA TYR A 796 -1.71 -7.53 -36.43
C TYR A 796 -0.59 -8.49 -36.04
N VAL A 797 -0.81 -9.80 -36.22
CA VAL A 797 0.17 -10.84 -35.84
C VAL A 797 0.71 -11.56 -37.06
N GLU A 798 2.02 -11.46 -37.32
CA GLU A 798 2.70 -12.27 -38.35
C GLU A 798 3.06 -13.66 -37.82
N PRO A 799 3.02 -14.72 -38.66
CA PRO A 799 2.59 -14.75 -40.06
C PRO A 799 1.07 -14.98 -40.24
N ALA A 800 0.26 -14.86 -39.18
CA ALA A 800 -1.18 -15.10 -39.24
C ALA A 800 -1.91 -14.09 -40.12
N VAL A 801 -1.49 -12.84 -40.12
CA VAL A 801 -1.93 -11.79 -41.02
C VAL A 801 -0.68 -11.19 -41.64
N SER A 802 -0.61 -11.10 -42.96
CA SER A 802 0.52 -10.45 -43.64
C SER A 802 0.37 -8.93 -43.58
N ARG A 803 1.49 -8.21 -43.67
CA ARG A 803 1.51 -6.74 -43.76
C ARG A 803 0.54 -6.20 -44.81
N GLU A 804 0.51 -6.80 -45.99
CA GLU A 804 -0.39 -6.40 -47.09
C GLU A 804 -1.88 -6.53 -46.73
N ARG A 805 -2.26 -7.61 -46.03
CA ARG A 805 -3.64 -7.81 -45.55
C ARG A 805 -4.00 -6.78 -44.48
N ALA A 806 -3.08 -6.53 -43.54
CA ALA A 806 -3.26 -5.53 -42.50
C ALA A 806 -3.38 -4.11 -43.08
N GLN A 807 -2.57 -3.76 -44.08
CA GLN A 807 -2.66 -2.50 -44.82
C GLN A 807 -4.01 -2.33 -45.51
N ARG A 808 -4.46 -3.33 -46.27
CA ARG A 808 -5.79 -3.29 -46.92
C ARG A 808 -6.91 -3.11 -45.89
N LEU A 809 -6.85 -3.82 -44.77
CA LEU A 809 -7.84 -3.69 -43.70
C LEU A 809 -7.83 -2.29 -43.10
N ALA A 810 -6.66 -1.73 -42.80
CA ALA A 810 -6.52 -0.36 -42.28
C ALA A 810 -7.05 0.67 -43.27
N ASP A 811 -6.67 0.56 -44.55
CA ASP A 811 -7.09 1.47 -45.61
C ASP A 811 -8.61 1.43 -45.81
N GLU A 812 -9.20 0.24 -45.91
CA GLU A 812 -10.65 0.08 -46.04
C GLU A 812 -11.42 0.60 -44.80
N SER A 813 -10.84 0.47 -43.60
CA SER A 813 -11.42 1.02 -42.38
C SER A 813 -11.44 2.55 -42.41
N ILE A 814 -10.31 3.17 -42.79
CA ILE A 814 -10.23 4.63 -42.94
C ILE A 814 -11.15 5.13 -44.04
N GLN A 815 -11.18 4.48 -45.21
CA GLN A 815 -12.08 4.85 -46.30
C GLN A 815 -13.55 4.74 -45.87
N ALA A 816 -13.91 3.74 -45.06
CA ALA A 816 -15.24 3.64 -44.50
C ALA A 816 -15.58 4.84 -43.60
N LEU A 817 -14.67 5.26 -42.71
CA LEU A 817 -14.83 6.48 -41.90
C LEU A 817 -14.96 7.73 -42.76
N LEU A 818 -14.06 7.92 -43.73
CA LEU A 818 -14.06 9.11 -44.59
C LEU A 818 -15.32 9.20 -45.46
N SER A 819 -15.90 8.07 -45.86
CA SER A 819 -17.20 8.06 -46.57
C SER A 819 -18.38 8.52 -45.72
N ALA A 820 -18.18 8.65 -44.40
CA ALA A 820 -19.18 9.05 -43.43
C ALA A 820 -19.00 10.49 -42.91
N CYS A 821 -17.84 11.12 -43.18
CA CYS A 821 -17.60 12.56 -43.07
C CYS A 821 -18.39 13.31 -44.13
#